data_AF-A0A356QSE0-F1
#
_entry.id   AF-A0A356QSE0-F1
#
_cell.length_a   1.000
_cell.length_b   1.000
_cell.length_c   1.000
_cell.angle_alpha   90.00
_cell.angle_beta   90.00
_cell.angle_gamma   90.00
#
_symmetry.space_group_name_H-M   'P 1'
#
loop_
_entity.id
_entity.type
_entity.pdbx_description
1 polymer ?
#
loop_
_entity_poly.entity_id
_entity_poly.type
_entity_poly.pdbx_seq_one_letter_code
_entity_poly.pdbx_strand_id
1 'polypeptide(L)'
;MNRNANPLRAALALARRDLLEFLRDRRTVAVTLLLPMITYPLVALSSSLGVRTGLKTTEERQSATPLSLVLSGPEAPRLATRLGMVLLAAEDNEPSGWPSDVFAEIEPPRKAKELLESGKVDLWINVPNGFTKELKKFNTVNLTAHVSDKYPASEKTRSQFESLIESFATQVREERMGVAGVPISLFDPIKLMFEGKDPEAVVADRRIMAPVAGAILVLLSVLTMTGSFYPAIDAIAGEKERGTIETLLIVPCRTQDIVFGKYLAIFGVTLATLAANVISILLTILVSLKYFPDGSTDYYLQNIGLGTLITLLSFIGLSSVASAMSLAVTTASKSMKEAQNTLTPVILLISALAGVSLIPGISQNRFVPMVPYTGQIVVSQNALTPPPTKQEVISKSNQTDGESSSVMMSPIASISPLLLTLFSSVAVTWVLLRGTTAMLTDEDLLFRGPDAASGFSRPAPRLIPGIIHGGIALVLGLAGLWYVQGLSPERIIFAIPVQQLAVVAPLTILLLWQRVNIKRTFSLYWPGCGLSWRSFLGGLSALIGGLLTGGGLFILGAAVLLQLTTIEMSPAMKQLSEKILSLMLDQPWWLAWALIAILPACLEELLFRGWVLSAFCGEKPSKQRMAIAVFAQAICFAIFHLLPERMPQTFLLGLALGTIVLLTKSIYPAILCHIANNSMPLLLLYMTGIQDKESLPESVATDVTTLSLPPEAIAAAGGTVVLGGILLVVSNKLRMRCSLARIATLILLTISCFSNSQSNHLLAQEPTTQKTTQPLQVGVFPMKGLAEYGGEKPHGYSIDLWNDLSKRINVSSELIAISSIEKLFAATQNGDIDVLLGPLAMTEQREKLVDFTHPVVHSGLQIAVPREPDGRLLTALNNLISWELVSILAGVIGTIVLTGHLLWIFERRHNAESFPTPYPRGAWEAVWWSVSTIITGGCENKVISTVTGRFIATASMIGGIVLVALLTSTLTTTMTVDQVTGTIRSPRDLFGKTVACQEGGVVVDAVEEFGGSPILYPDLEAMVAAVSSEECDALVSESHTLMLALHTSKSKDLRLIPGIFDSFDFALALPQGSTLREPLNNAILQMREAGRLDEIKERWFGEHN
;
A
#
# COMPACT_ATOMS: atom_id res chain seq x y z
N MET A 1 36.45 51.29 -3.85
CA MET A 1 35.42 50.42 -3.24
C MET A 1 36.12 49.26 -2.54
N ASN A 2 36.11 49.26 -1.20
CA ASN A 2 36.90 48.34 -0.37
C ASN A 2 36.32 46.91 -0.46
N ARG A 3 36.95 46.02 -1.25
CA ARG A 3 36.61 44.59 -1.38
C ARG A 3 36.97 43.74 -0.14
N ASN A 4 37.24 44.37 1.00
CA ASN A 4 37.74 43.73 2.24
C ASN A 4 36.67 43.56 3.34
N ALA A 5 35.39 43.75 3.03
CA ALA A 5 34.35 43.31 3.96
C ALA A 5 34.35 41.78 4.00
N ASN A 6 34.68 41.21 5.16
CA ASN A 6 34.67 39.77 5.37
C ASN A 6 33.25 39.25 5.06
N PRO A 7 33.04 38.43 4.01
CA PRO A 7 31.70 38.07 3.51
C PRO A 7 30.82 37.42 4.60
N LEU A 8 31.45 36.72 5.53
CA LEU A 8 30.79 36.14 6.70
C LEU A 8 30.19 37.20 7.64
N ARG A 9 30.86 38.35 7.83
CA ARG A 9 30.36 39.43 8.69
C ARG A 9 29.11 40.09 8.11
N ALA A 10 29.04 40.24 6.79
CA ALA A 10 27.86 40.80 6.12
C ALA A 10 26.65 39.87 6.27
N ALA A 11 26.83 38.57 6.01
CA ALA A 11 25.79 37.56 6.19
C ALA A 11 25.30 37.49 7.64
N LEU A 12 26.20 37.51 8.63
CA LEU A 12 25.85 37.48 10.06
C LEU A 12 25.13 38.76 10.52
N ALA A 13 25.52 39.93 10.01
CA ALA A 13 24.83 41.18 10.32
C ALA A 13 23.40 41.18 9.79
N LEU A 14 23.20 40.70 8.56
CA LEU A 14 21.88 40.53 7.96
C LEU A 14 21.04 39.52 8.74
N ALA A 15 21.61 38.35 9.08
CA ALA A 15 20.94 37.33 9.87
C ALA A 15 20.47 37.87 11.23
N ARG A 16 21.32 38.66 11.91
CA ARG A 16 20.98 39.29 13.19
C ARG A 16 19.84 40.30 13.05
N ARG A 17 19.84 41.11 11.99
CA ARG A 17 18.77 42.08 11.71
C ARG A 17 17.43 41.35 11.57
N ASP A 18 17.37 40.37 10.67
CA ASP A 18 16.14 39.65 10.35
C ASP A 18 15.63 38.84 11.56
N LEU A 19 16.53 38.19 12.31
CA LEU A 19 16.16 37.49 13.56
C LEU A 19 15.55 38.43 14.61
N LEU A 20 16.08 39.65 14.77
CA LEU A 20 15.51 40.64 15.69
C LEU A 20 14.15 41.16 15.23
N GLU A 21 13.92 41.25 13.93
CA GLU A 21 12.61 41.62 13.37
C GLU A 21 11.58 40.52 13.65
N PHE A 22 11.94 39.24 13.46
CA PHE A 22 11.08 38.11 13.82
C PHE A 22 10.70 38.08 15.30
N LEU A 23 11.66 38.30 16.21
CA LEU A 23 11.40 38.33 17.64
C LEU A 23 10.47 39.47 18.08
N ARG A 24 10.37 40.55 17.27
CA ARG A 24 9.46 41.67 17.55
C ARG A 24 8.02 41.37 17.13
N ASP A 25 7.82 40.51 16.13
CA ASP A 25 6.49 40.11 15.69
C ASP A 25 5.90 39.02 16.60
N ARG A 26 5.14 39.47 17.61
CA ARG A 26 4.48 38.58 18.58
C ARG A 26 3.53 37.58 17.94
N ARG A 27 2.91 37.91 16.80
CA ARG A 27 1.97 37.01 16.11
C ARG A 27 2.74 35.86 15.48
N THR A 28 3.81 36.18 14.76
CA THR A 28 4.69 35.17 14.16
C THR A 28 5.32 34.30 15.24
N VAL A 29 5.86 34.89 16.31
CA VAL A 29 6.40 34.12 17.46
C VAL A 29 5.36 33.20 18.08
N ALA A 30 4.12 33.66 18.29
CA ALA A 30 3.05 32.83 18.85
C ALA A 30 2.67 31.65 17.94
N VAL A 31 2.48 31.89 16.64
CA VAL A 31 2.10 30.83 15.69
C VAL A 31 3.25 29.83 15.49
N THR A 32 4.49 30.32 15.42
CA THR A 32 5.66 29.48 15.13
C THR A 32 6.14 28.69 16.35
N LEU A 33 6.03 29.23 17.58
CA LEU A 33 6.53 28.56 18.79
C LEU A 33 5.43 27.96 19.69
N LEU A 34 4.30 28.66 19.91
CA LEU A 34 3.28 28.20 20.88
C LEU A 34 2.35 27.15 20.30
N LEU A 35 1.90 27.31 19.05
CA LEU A 35 0.95 26.36 18.44
C LEU A 35 1.52 24.93 18.43
N PRO A 36 2.77 24.68 17.96
CA PRO A 36 3.33 23.34 18.01
C PRO A 36 3.49 22.77 19.43
N MET A 37 3.78 23.63 20.40
CA MET A 37 3.95 23.25 21.81
C MET A 37 2.64 22.72 22.44
N ILE A 38 1.48 23.17 21.95
CA ILE A 38 0.15 22.72 22.40
C ILE A 38 -0.31 21.45 21.67
N THR A 39 0.12 21.27 20.43
CA THR A 39 -0.34 20.16 19.57
C THR A 39 0.00 18.78 20.15
N TYR A 40 1.21 18.57 20.67
CA TYR A 40 1.60 17.25 21.22
C TYR A 40 0.78 16.83 22.44
N PRO A 41 0.57 17.67 23.47
CA PRO A 41 -0.34 17.35 24.57
C PRO A 41 -1.76 17.01 24.11
N LEU A 42 -2.30 17.73 23.11
CA LEU A 42 -3.64 17.46 22.59
C LEU A 42 -3.72 16.11 21.87
N VAL A 43 -2.74 15.80 21.02
CA VAL A 43 -2.67 14.51 20.33
C VAL A 43 -2.50 13.38 21.34
N ALA A 44 -1.62 13.54 22.34
CA ALA A 44 -1.40 12.56 23.38
C ALA A 44 -2.65 12.34 24.26
N LEU A 45 -3.39 13.41 24.58
CA LEU A 45 -4.65 13.31 25.32
C LEU A 45 -5.69 12.54 24.50
N SER A 46 -5.85 12.88 23.22
CA SER A 46 -6.74 12.18 22.28
C SER A 46 -6.38 10.69 22.14
N SER A 47 -5.10 10.37 21.95
CA SER A 47 -4.64 8.98 21.83
C SER A 47 -4.77 8.22 23.15
N SER A 48 -4.50 8.85 24.30
CA SER A 48 -4.64 8.21 25.62
C SER A 48 -6.10 7.86 25.94
N LEU A 49 -7.04 8.71 25.52
CA LEU A 49 -8.47 8.44 25.61
C LEU A 49 -8.87 7.30 24.67
N GLY A 50 -8.41 7.32 23.42
CA GLY A 50 -8.69 6.28 22.42
C GLY A 50 -8.12 4.91 22.77
N VAL A 51 -6.90 4.86 23.30
CA VAL A 51 -6.25 3.63 23.79
C VAL A 51 -6.93 3.13 25.07
N ARG A 52 -7.34 4.02 25.98
CA ARG A 52 -8.12 3.63 27.16
C ARG A 52 -9.48 3.03 26.79
N THR A 53 -10.19 3.61 25.82
CA THR A 53 -11.44 3.04 25.34
C THR A 53 -11.20 1.71 24.62
N GLY A 54 -10.15 1.60 23.81
CA GLY A 54 -9.80 0.40 23.07
C GLY A 54 -9.37 -0.77 23.95
N LEU A 55 -8.47 -0.53 24.92
CA LEU A 55 -8.00 -1.54 25.87
C LEU A 55 -9.11 -1.98 26.82
N LYS A 56 -9.91 -1.05 27.37
CA LYS A 56 -11.10 -1.43 28.16
C LYS A 56 -12.08 -2.28 27.35
N THR A 57 -12.36 -1.93 26.09
CA THR A 57 -13.24 -2.76 25.26
C THR A 57 -12.63 -4.11 24.88
N THR A 58 -11.31 -4.28 24.93
CA THR A 58 -10.65 -5.55 24.58
C THR A 58 -10.56 -6.46 25.80
N GLU A 59 -10.22 -5.91 26.98
CA GLU A 59 -10.23 -6.63 28.26
C GLU A 59 -11.66 -6.99 28.71
N GLU A 60 -12.65 -6.10 28.54
CA GLU A 60 -14.06 -6.39 28.83
C GLU A 60 -14.65 -7.42 27.84
N ARG A 61 -14.20 -7.45 26.57
CA ARG A 61 -14.65 -8.46 25.59
C ARG A 61 -14.05 -9.85 25.85
N GLN A 62 -12.85 -9.92 26.42
CA GLN A 62 -12.21 -11.20 26.73
C GLN A 62 -12.76 -11.82 28.03
N SER A 63 -13.14 -11.01 29.03
CA SER A 63 -13.55 -11.49 30.37
C SER A 63 -15.07 -11.68 30.61
N ALA A 64 -15.96 -11.03 29.87
CA ALA A 64 -17.37 -10.90 30.29
C ALA A 64 -18.37 -11.92 29.70
N THR A 65 -18.10 -13.24 29.73
CA THR A 65 -19.13 -14.25 29.40
C THR A 65 -19.24 -15.32 30.49
N PRO A 66 -20.42 -15.50 31.13
CA PRO A 66 -20.64 -16.54 32.13
C PRO A 66 -20.68 -17.93 31.48
N LEU A 67 -20.19 -18.93 32.21
CA LEU A 67 -20.16 -20.33 31.81
C LEU A 67 -21.34 -21.09 32.40
N SER A 68 -22.22 -21.64 31.57
CA SER A 68 -23.41 -22.38 32.00
C SER A 68 -23.20 -23.89 31.86
N LEU A 69 -23.26 -24.62 32.98
CA LEU A 69 -23.02 -26.05 33.09
C LEU A 69 -24.28 -26.79 33.53
N VAL A 70 -24.50 -28.00 33.01
CA VAL A 70 -25.43 -28.96 33.61
C VAL A 70 -24.67 -30.17 34.11
N LEU A 71 -24.95 -30.59 35.34
CA LEU A 71 -24.36 -31.75 35.96
C LEU A 71 -25.43 -32.84 36.13
N SER A 72 -25.15 -34.07 35.70
CA SER A 72 -26.04 -35.21 35.89
C SER A 72 -25.38 -36.33 36.67
N GLY A 73 -26.19 -37.14 37.36
CA GLY A 73 -25.75 -38.33 38.08
C GLY A 73 -25.83 -38.18 39.61
N PRO A 74 -25.75 -39.29 40.36
CA PRO A 74 -26.00 -39.31 41.80
C PRO A 74 -25.01 -38.50 42.65
N GLU A 75 -23.81 -38.24 42.11
CA GLU A 75 -22.77 -37.46 42.79
C GLU A 75 -22.60 -36.04 42.21
N ALA A 76 -23.44 -35.62 41.27
CA ALA A 76 -23.42 -34.28 40.68
C ALA A 76 -23.44 -33.12 41.71
N PRO A 77 -24.26 -33.16 42.80
CA PRO A 77 -24.24 -32.10 43.81
C PRO A 77 -22.89 -31.90 44.49
N ARG A 78 -22.09 -32.97 44.63
CA ARG A 78 -20.78 -32.90 45.27
C ARG A 78 -19.74 -32.24 44.37
N LEU A 79 -19.79 -32.52 43.06
CA LEU A 79 -18.94 -31.83 42.09
C LEU A 79 -19.31 -30.34 42.01
N ALA A 80 -20.60 -30.01 41.94
CA ALA A 80 -21.10 -28.63 41.93
C ALA A 80 -20.57 -27.82 43.13
N THR A 81 -20.67 -28.39 44.33
CA THR A 81 -20.20 -27.76 45.56
C THR A 81 -18.69 -27.50 45.53
N ARG A 82 -17.90 -28.45 45.00
CA ARG A 82 -16.45 -28.28 44.90
C ARG A 82 -16.03 -27.25 43.84
N LEU A 83 -16.69 -27.22 42.69
CA LEU A 83 -16.47 -26.19 41.67
C LEU A 83 -16.80 -24.80 42.21
N GLY A 84 -17.88 -24.67 43.00
CA GLY A 84 -18.21 -23.42 43.71
C GLY A 84 -17.11 -22.96 44.69
N MET A 85 -16.48 -23.89 45.41
CA MET A 85 -15.35 -23.55 46.29
C MET A 85 -14.09 -23.14 45.52
N VAL A 86 -13.85 -23.71 44.34
CA VAL A 86 -12.74 -23.30 43.45
C VAL A 86 -12.96 -21.88 42.94
N LEU A 87 -14.19 -21.54 42.56
CA LEU A 87 -14.55 -20.19 42.11
C LEU A 87 -14.36 -19.15 43.21
N LEU A 88 -14.84 -19.43 44.42
CA LEU A 88 -14.66 -18.56 45.58
C LEU A 88 -13.19 -18.40 45.98
N ALA A 89 -12.34 -19.41 45.74
CA ALA A 89 -10.91 -19.34 46.06
C ALA A 89 -10.10 -18.58 44.99
N ALA A 90 -10.64 -18.43 43.77
CA ALA A 90 -9.98 -17.77 42.65
C ALA A 90 -10.30 -16.27 42.55
N GLU A 91 -11.23 -15.74 43.35
CA GLU A 91 -11.72 -14.35 43.32
C GLU A 91 -10.60 -13.30 43.46
N ASP A 92 -9.47 -13.66 44.08
CA ASP A 92 -8.29 -12.79 44.25
C ASP A 92 -7.17 -13.03 43.20
N ASN A 93 -7.23 -14.10 42.39
CA ASN A 93 -6.14 -14.45 41.46
C ASN A 93 -6.61 -15.37 40.32
N GLU A 94 -7.39 -14.81 39.39
CA GLU A 94 -8.00 -15.53 38.27
C GLU A 94 -6.96 -15.93 37.18
N PRO A 95 -6.88 -17.20 36.79
CA PRO A 95 -6.06 -17.67 35.67
C PRO A 95 -6.47 -17.06 34.32
N SER A 96 -5.56 -17.09 33.34
CA SER A 96 -5.90 -16.72 31.96
C SER A 96 -7.05 -17.59 31.43
N GLY A 97 -8.06 -16.95 30.84
CA GLY A 97 -9.25 -17.63 30.33
C GLY A 97 -10.27 -18.01 31.40
N TRP A 98 -10.26 -17.41 32.60
CA TRP A 98 -11.25 -17.67 33.65
C TRP A 98 -12.69 -17.22 33.25
N PRO A 99 -13.75 -17.96 33.64
CA PRO A 99 -15.12 -17.51 33.45
C PRO A 99 -15.51 -16.42 34.46
N SER A 100 -16.26 -15.39 34.01
CA SER A 100 -16.75 -14.32 34.89
C SER A 100 -17.77 -14.78 35.94
N ASP A 101 -18.51 -15.84 35.61
CA ASP A 101 -19.49 -16.46 36.50
C ASP A 101 -19.73 -17.90 36.03
N VAL A 102 -20.12 -18.81 36.93
CA VAL A 102 -20.42 -20.19 36.55
C VAL A 102 -21.80 -20.59 37.09
N PHE A 103 -22.73 -20.87 36.18
CA PHE A 103 -24.08 -21.34 36.51
C PHE A 103 -24.15 -22.85 36.33
N ALA A 104 -24.16 -23.61 37.42
CA ALA A 104 -24.26 -25.07 37.38
C ALA A 104 -25.66 -25.55 37.82
N GLU A 105 -26.45 -26.11 36.89
CA GLU A 105 -27.75 -26.73 37.18
C GLU A 105 -27.61 -28.26 37.30
N ILE A 106 -28.40 -28.89 38.17
CA ILE A 106 -28.35 -30.35 38.39
C ILE A 106 -29.63 -30.97 37.88
N GLU A 107 -29.53 -31.77 36.83
CA GLU A 107 -30.69 -32.36 36.16
C GLU A 107 -30.49 -33.84 35.79
N PRO A 108 -31.57 -34.63 35.67
CA PRO A 108 -31.48 -36.01 35.17
C PRO A 108 -30.88 -36.04 33.75
N PRO A 109 -30.15 -37.11 33.37
CA PRO A 109 -29.46 -37.19 32.07
C PRO A 109 -30.33 -36.87 30.84
N ARG A 110 -31.62 -37.26 30.88
CA ARG A 110 -32.57 -36.99 29.79
C ARG A 110 -32.87 -35.50 29.61
N LYS A 111 -33.04 -34.77 30.73
CA LYS A 111 -33.32 -33.33 30.72
C LYS A 111 -32.04 -32.50 30.54
N ALA A 112 -30.91 -32.99 31.04
CA ALA A 112 -29.59 -32.41 30.79
C ALA A 112 -29.24 -32.41 29.29
N LYS A 113 -29.51 -33.52 28.61
CA LYS A 113 -29.35 -33.63 27.15
C LYS A 113 -30.28 -32.67 26.40
N GLU A 114 -31.54 -32.55 26.82
CA GLU A 114 -32.52 -31.61 26.22
C GLU A 114 -32.10 -30.14 26.40
N LEU A 115 -31.60 -29.76 27.59
CA LEU A 115 -31.09 -28.41 27.85
C LEU A 115 -29.88 -28.09 26.98
N LEU A 116 -28.95 -29.03 26.83
CA LEU A 116 -27.77 -28.92 25.97
C LEU A 116 -28.15 -28.80 24.48
N GLU A 117 -29.06 -29.67 24.00
CA GLU A 117 -29.55 -29.65 22.61
C GLU A 117 -30.43 -28.43 22.29
N SER A 118 -30.97 -27.75 23.32
CA SER A 118 -31.74 -26.50 23.18
C SER A 118 -30.89 -25.22 23.24
N GLY A 119 -29.57 -25.34 23.48
CA GLY A 119 -28.65 -24.20 23.59
C GLY A 119 -28.81 -23.35 24.85
N LYS A 120 -29.55 -23.85 25.86
CA LYS A 120 -29.75 -23.14 27.14
C LYS A 120 -28.55 -23.22 28.09
N VAL A 121 -27.65 -24.17 27.85
CA VAL A 121 -26.48 -24.47 28.66
C VAL A 121 -25.31 -24.84 27.74
N ASP A 122 -24.10 -24.48 28.14
CA ASP A 122 -22.92 -24.59 27.29
C ASP A 122 -22.32 -26.00 27.28
N LEU A 123 -22.29 -26.66 28.44
CA LEU A 123 -21.67 -27.98 28.63
C LEU A 123 -22.51 -28.85 29.57
N TRP A 124 -22.53 -30.16 29.30
CA TRP A 124 -23.12 -31.18 30.19
C TRP A 124 -22.05 -32.15 30.69
N ILE A 125 -21.97 -32.36 32.00
CA ILE A 125 -21.05 -33.33 32.61
C ILE A 125 -21.84 -34.45 33.28
N ASN A 126 -21.52 -35.69 32.90
CA ASN A 126 -22.07 -36.87 33.58
C ASN A 126 -21.11 -37.36 34.67
N VAL A 127 -21.50 -37.22 35.93
CA VAL A 127 -20.67 -37.56 37.09
C VAL A 127 -20.83 -39.04 37.43
N PRO A 128 -19.76 -39.86 37.35
CA PRO A 128 -19.85 -41.30 37.54
C PRO A 128 -20.16 -41.69 39.00
N ASN A 129 -20.83 -42.82 39.16
CA ASN A 129 -21.10 -43.40 40.48
C ASN A 129 -19.80 -43.76 41.19
N GLY A 130 -19.61 -43.25 42.43
CA GLY A 130 -18.40 -43.47 43.20
C GLY A 130 -17.31 -42.40 42.99
N PHE A 131 -17.58 -41.31 42.27
CA PHE A 131 -16.67 -40.16 42.08
C PHE A 131 -15.92 -39.77 43.37
N THR A 132 -16.64 -39.55 44.48
CA THR A 132 -16.06 -39.17 45.78
C THR A 132 -15.19 -40.31 46.37
N LYS A 133 -15.59 -41.57 46.16
CA LYS A 133 -14.91 -42.74 46.72
C LYS A 133 -13.58 -42.99 45.99
N GLU A 134 -13.58 -42.86 44.66
CA GLU A 134 -12.38 -42.96 43.84
C GLU A 134 -11.43 -41.78 44.10
N LEU A 135 -11.97 -40.57 44.27
CA LEU A 135 -11.16 -39.41 44.64
C LEU A 135 -10.41 -39.61 45.97
N LYS A 136 -11.08 -40.18 46.99
CA LYS A 136 -10.50 -40.51 48.31
C LYS A 136 -9.49 -41.66 48.28
N LYS A 137 -9.56 -42.54 47.29
CA LYS A 137 -8.61 -43.64 47.09
C LYS A 137 -7.36 -43.25 46.29
N PHE A 138 -7.17 -41.96 46.02
CA PHE A 138 -6.08 -41.43 45.18
C PHE A 138 -6.12 -41.89 43.71
N ASN A 139 -7.24 -42.46 43.24
CA ASN A 139 -7.39 -42.88 41.84
C ASN A 139 -7.71 -41.68 40.92
N THR A 140 -7.30 -41.76 39.65
CA THR A 140 -7.71 -40.79 38.61
C THR A 140 -9.14 -41.04 38.20
N VAL A 141 -9.97 -40.00 38.17
CA VAL A 141 -11.36 -40.08 37.75
C VAL A 141 -11.51 -39.40 36.40
N ASN A 142 -11.97 -40.16 35.40
CA ASN A 142 -12.25 -39.62 34.07
C ASN A 142 -13.63 -38.95 34.09
N LEU A 143 -13.67 -37.66 33.78
CA LEU A 143 -14.90 -36.90 33.55
C LEU A 143 -15.06 -36.68 32.05
N THR A 144 -16.26 -36.94 31.54
CA THR A 144 -16.61 -36.66 30.15
C THR A 144 -17.50 -35.42 30.12
N ALA A 145 -17.04 -34.37 29.46
CA ALA A 145 -17.85 -33.22 29.13
C ALA A 145 -18.50 -33.45 27.75
N HIS A 146 -19.82 -33.38 27.72
CA HIS A 146 -20.63 -33.48 26.52
C HIS A 146 -20.95 -32.06 26.04
N VAL A 147 -20.71 -31.84 24.75
CA VAL A 147 -21.01 -30.59 24.04
C VAL A 147 -22.16 -30.87 23.10
N SER A 148 -22.96 -29.85 22.79
CA SER A 148 -24.06 -30.01 21.84
C SER A 148 -23.51 -30.16 20.42
N ASP A 149 -23.97 -31.17 19.69
CA ASP A 149 -23.69 -31.29 18.25
C ASP A 149 -24.43 -30.18 17.46
N LYS A 150 -25.52 -29.64 18.02
CA LYS A 150 -26.35 -28.58 17.42
C LYS A 150 -25.90 -27.16 17.78
N TYR A 151 -25.24 -27.01 18.92
CA TYR A 151 -24.71 -25.73 19.43
C TYR A 151 -23.29 -25.95 19.96
N PRO A 152 -22.28 -26.11 19.10
CA PRO A 152 -20.93 -26.45 19.53
C PRO A 152 -20.36 -25.36 20.46
N ALA A 153 -19.74 -25.76 21.57
CA ALA A 153 -19.13 -24.81 22.49
C ALA A 153 -17.99 -24.07 21.78
N SER A 154 -17.97 -22.74 21.92
CA SER A 154 -16.90 -21.92 21.36
C SER A 154 -15.54 -22.30 21.94
N GLU A 155 -14.46 -22.03 21.20
CA GLU A 155 -13.08 -22.23 21.68
C GLU A 155 -12.84 -21.49 23.01
N LYS A 156 -13.49 -20.33 23.19
CA LYS A 156 -13.50 -19.57 24.45
C LYS A 156 -14.18 -20.33 25.60
N THR A 157 -15.38 -20.86 25.38
CA THR A 157 -16.14 -21.65 26.36
C THR A 157 -15.36 -22.89 26.80
N ARG A 158 -14.68 -23.53 25.84
CA ARG A 158 -13.82 -24.69 26.08
C ARG A 158 -12.60 -24.32 26.93
N SER A 159 -11.91 -23.23 26.59
CA SER A 159 -10.78 -22.73 27.37
C SER A 159 -11.17 -22.34 28.79
N GLN A 160 -12.35 -21.71 28.98
CA GLN A 160 -12.91 -21.38 30.30
C GLN A 160 -13.18 -22.62 31.15
N PHE A 161 -13.78 -23.65 30.54
CA PHE A 161 -14.04 -24.91 31.22
C PHE A 161 -12.76 -25.67 31.57
N GLU A 162 -11.78 -25.71 30.65
CA GLU A 162 -10.48 -26.35 30.88
C GLU A 162 -9.73 -25.68 32.05
N SER A 163 -9.69 -24.34 32.09
CA SER A 163 -9.08 -23.55 33.17
C SER A 163 -9.74 -23.82 34.54
N LEU A 164 -11.07 -23.91 34.57
CA LEU A 164 -11.84 -24.24 35.78
C LEU A 164 -11.53 -25.66 36.29
N ILE A 165 -11.49 -26.66 35.38
CA ILE A 165 -11.20 -28.05 35.73
C ILE A 165 -9.74 -28.24 36.15
N GLU A 166 -8.81 -27.53 35.54
CA GLU A 166 -7.39 -27.56 35.90
C GLU A 166 -7.15 -27.00 37.31
N SER A 167 -7.85 -25.91 37.66
CA SER A 167 -7.83 -25.35 39.01
C SER A 167 -8.46 -26.30 40.04
N PHE A 168 -9.57 -26.94 39.70
CA PHE A 168 -10.17 -27.99 40.53
C PHE A 168 -9.23 -29.20 40.72
N ALA A 169 -8.57 -29.65 39.65
CA ALA A 169 -7.61 -30.75 39.71
C ALA A 169 -6.40 -30.39 40.59
N THR A 170 -5.96 -29.13 40.58
CA THR A 170 -4.89 -28.60 41.43
C THR A 170 -5.29 -28.63 42.90
N GLN A 171 -6.48 -28.16 43.25
CA GLN A 171 -7.00 -28.24 44.63
C GLN A 171 -7.09 -29.70 45.13
N VAL A 172 -7.60 -30.63 44.30
CA VAL A 172 -7.65 -32.06 44.64
C VAL A 172 -6.24 -32.65 44.83
N ARG A 173 -5.26 -32.20 44.04
CA ARG A 173 -3.86 -32.61 44.15
C ARG A 173 -3.28 -32.17 45.48
N GLU A 174 -3.50 -30.92 45.89
CA GLU A 174 -3.06 -30.39 47.18
C GLU A 174 -3.69 -31.12 48.37
N GLU A 175 -5.00 -31.40 48.33
CA GLU A 175 -5.69 -32.18 49.37
C GLU A 175 -5.07 -33.58 49.54
N ARG A 176 -4.84 -34.27 48.41
CA ARG A 176 -4.20 -35.60 48.40
C ARG A 176 -2.80 -35.54 49.00
N MET A 177 -2.04 -34.53 48.63
CA MET A 177 -0.67 -34.32 49.10
C MET A 177 -0.62 -34.06 50.60
N GLY A 178 -1.52 -33.22 51.12
CA GLY A 178 -1.65 -32.97 52.56
C GLY A 178 -1.97 -34.24 53.35
N VAL A 179 -2.89 -35.08 52.84
CA VAL A 179 -3.25 -36.36 53.47
C VAL A 179 -2.11 -37.39 53.39
N ALA A 180 -1.33 -37.39 52.31
CA ALA A 180 -0.18 -38.27 52.14
C ALA A 180 1.06 -37.80 52.94
N GLY A 181 1.00 -36.63 53.59
CA GLY A 181 2.13 -36.06 54.34
C GLY A 181 3.31 -35.65 53.47
N VAL A 182 3.08 -35.50 52.16
CA VAL A 182 4.13 -35.14 51.20
C VAL A 182 4.17 -33.61 51.08
N PRO A 183 5.33 -32.96 51.29
CA PRO A 183 5.46 -31.52 51.09
C PRO A 183 5.06 -31.10 49.67
N ILE A 184 4.18 -30.09 49.54
CA ILE A 184 3.74 -29.53 48.24
C ILE A 184 4.94 -29.07 47.39
N SER A 185 6.04 -28.67 48.04
CA SER A 185 7.31 -28.28 47.41
C SER A 185 8.04 -29.39 46.63
N LEU A 186 7.63 -30.66 46.74
CA LEU A 186 8.18 -31.76 45.92
C LEU A 186 7.68 -31.74 44.48
N PHE A 187 6.53 -31.10 44.22
CA PHE A 187 5.91 -31.03 42.89
C PHE A 187 6.16 -29.71 42.18
N ASP A 188 6.53 -28.66 42.93
CA ASP A 188 7.17 -27.45 42.42
C ASP A 188 8.63 -27.38 42.90
N PRO A 189 9.50 -28.33 42.49
CA PRO A 189 10.90 -28.38 42.96
C PRO A 189 11.70 -27.14 42.52
N ILE A 190 11.20 -26.43 41.50
CA ILE A 190 11.78 -25.20 40.97
C ILE A 190 10.64 -24.21 40.77
N LYS A 191 10.53 -23.24 41.67
CA LYS A 191 9.63 -22.10 41.47
C LYS A 191 10.36 -21.07 40.62
N LEU A 192 10.04 -21.04 39.34
CA LEU A 192 10.70 -20.16 38.38
C LEU A 192 10.10 -18.75 38.51
N MET A 193 10.77 -17.90 39.28
CA MET A 193 10.45 -16.47 39.33
C MET A 193 11.25 -15.77 38.24
N PHE A 194 10.57 -15.25 37.23
CA PHE A 194 11.19 -14.34 36.27
C PHE A 194 11.40 -13.00 36.97
N GLU A 195 12.62 -12.73 37.44
CA GLU A 195 13.04 -11.35 37.69
C GLU A 195 13.24 -10.66 36.33
N GLY A 196 12.16 -10.07 35.83
CA GLY A 196 12.11 -9.39 34.54
C GLY A 196 10.78 -9.62 33.83
N LYS A 197 10.37 -8.64 33.00
CA LYS A 197 9.10 -8.67 32.27
C LYS A 197 9.00 -9.82 31.26
N ASP A 198 7.79 -10.36 31.13
CA ASP A 198 7.43 -11.42 30.19
C ASP A 198 7.85 -11.08 28.74
N PRO A 199 8.63 -11.93 28.06
CA PRO A 199 9.10 -11.68 26.69
C PRO A 199 7.97 -11.40 25.70
N GLU A 200 6.81 -12.04 25.87
CA GLU A 200 5.64 -11.82 25.00
C GLU A 200 5.05 -10.41 25.19
N ALA A 201 5.03 -9.90 26.42
CA ALA A 201 4.60 -8.53 26.70
C ALA A 201 5.53 -7.48 26.06
N VAL A 202 6.84 -7.71 26.07
CA VAL A 202 7.83 -6.80 25.44
C VAL A 202 7.70 -6.78 23.91
N VAL A 203 7.37 -7.91 23.28
CA VAL A 203 7.15 -7.99 21.82
C VAL A 203 5.82 -7.33 21.42
N ALA A 204 4.77 -7.49 22.23
CA ALA A 204 3.48 -6.84 22.03
C ALA A 204 3.60 -5.30 22.15
N ASP A 205 4.29 -4.80 23.18
CA ASP A 205 4.57 -3.37 23.36
C ASP A 205 5.32 -2.78 22.15
N ARG A 206 6.24 -3.54 21.54
CA ARG A 206 7.00 -3.08 20.38
C ARG A 206 6.17 -2.96 19.09
N ARG A 207 5.18 -3.84 18.87
CA ARG A 207 4.26 -3.76 17.71
C ARG A 207 3.43 -2.48 17.74
N ILE A 208 3.13 -1.98 18.93
CA ILE A 208 2.31 -0.78 19.13
C ILE A 208 3.20 0.48 19.17
N MET A 209 4.34 0.44 19.87
CA MET A 209 5.17 1.62 20.10
C MET A 209 5.96 2.10 18.87
N ALA A 210 6.45 1.19 18.01
CA ALA A 210 7.25 1.60 16.86
C ALA A 210 6.44 2.44 15.82
N PRO A 211 5.20 2.06 15.45
CA PRO A 211 4.34 2.92 14.63
C PRO A 211 3.98 4.25 15.28
N VAL A 212 3.73 4.26 16.60
CA VAL A 212 3.40 5.49 17.36
C VAL A 212 4.60 6.45 17.39
N ALA A 213 5.81 5.95 17.66
CA ALA A 213 7.03 6.74 17.60
C ALA A 213 7.27 7.30 16.20
N GLY A 214 7.05 6.49 15.15
CA GLY A 214 7.07 6.93 13.76
C GLY A 214 6.09 8.08 13.50
N ALA A 215 4.85 7.95 13.94
CA ALA A 215 3.82 8.99 13.73
C ALA A 215 4.15 10.31 14.45
N ILE A 216 4.69 10.24 15.68
CA ILE A 216 5.15 11.43 16.42
C ILE A 216 6.31 12.11 15.69
N LEU A 217 7.24 11.34 15.13
CA LEU A 217 8.37 11.89 14.35
C LEU A 217 7.93 12.48 13.01
N VAL A 218 6.93 11.90 12.35
CA VAL A 218 6.27 12.51 11.18
C VAL A 218 5.66 13.85 11.56
N LEU A 219 4.89 13.90 12.65
CA LEU A 219 4.32 15.16 13.14
C LEU A 219 5.40 16.19 13.50
N LEU A 220 6.50 15.76 14.14
CA LEU A 220 7.67 16.61 14.41
C LEU A 220 8.29 17.16 13.13
N SER A 221 8.37 16.38 12.06
CA SER A 221 8.90 16.85 10.79
C SER A 221 8.04 17.96 10.19
N VAL A 222 6.71 17.81 10.24
CA VAL A 222 5.74 18.78 9.72
C VAL A 222 5.75 20.06 10.56
N LEU A 223 5.73 19.94 11.89
CA LEU A 223 5.76 21.08 12.81
C LEU A 223 7.11 21.80 12.84
N THR A 224 8.21 21.10 12.55
CA THR A 224 9.51 21.75 12.36
C THR A 224 9.52 22.55 11.06
N MET A 225 8.88 22.05 10.00
CA MET A 225 8.78 22.75 8.72
C MET A 225 7.91 24.01 8.79
N THR A 226 6.79 23.98 9.52
CA THR A 226 5.99 25.20 9.77
C THR A 226 6.81 26.27 10.51
N GLY A 227 7.83 25.85 11.26
CA GLY A 227 8.88 26.68 11.85
C GLY A 227 9.60 27.61 10.87
N SER A 228 9.89 27.13 9.66
CA SER A 228 10.59 27.92 8.62
C SER A 228 9.67 28.73 7.72
N PHE A 229 8.36 28.46 7.75
CA PHE A 229 7.40 28.98 6.77
C PHE A 229 7.17 30.49 6.87
N TYR A 230 6.62 30.93 8.00
CA TYR A 230 6.31 32.35 8.22
C TYR A 230 7.58 33.21 8.15
N PRO A 231 8.72 32.79 8.75
CA PRO A 231 9.95 33.55 8.60
C PRO A 231 10.44 33.67 7.16
N ALA A 232 10.33 32.61 6.35
CA ALA A 232 10.75 32.67 4.95
C ALA A 232 9.86 33.58 4.09
N ILE A 233 8.54 33.57 4.34
CA ILE A 233 7.58 34.43 3.61
C ILE A 233 7.93 35.90 3.83
N ASP A 234 8.15 36.31 5.08
CA ASP A 234 8.46 37.71 5.39
C ASP A 234 9.86 38.11 4.91
N ALA A 235 10.84 37.19 5.00
CA ALA A 235 12.23 37.49 4.68
C ALA A 235 12.49 37.92 3.22
N ILE A 236 11.72 37.43 2.23
CA ILE A 236 11.90 37.82 0.82
C ILE A 236 10.60 38.30 0.19
N ALA A 237 9.53 37.49 0.22
CA ALA A 237 8.28 37.89 -0.41
C ALA A 237 7.70 39.15 0.26
N GLY A 238 7.87 39.25 1.58
CA GLY A 238 7.55 40.45 2.34
C GLY A 238 8.40 41.66 1.98
N GLU A 239 9.72 41.51 1.87
CA GLU A 239 10.61 42.59 1.44
C GLU A 239 10.34 43.04 -0.01
N LYS A 240 9.95 42.13 -0.91
CA LYS A 240 9.52 42.46 -2.28
C LYS A 240 8.25 43.30 -2.26
N GLU A 241 7.26 42.90 -1.48
CA GLU A 241 5.98 43.60 -1.36
C GLU A 241 6.15 45.00 -0.73
N ARG A 242 7.11 45.14 0.19
CA ARG A 242 7.47 46.43 0.82
C ARG A 242 8.40 47.30 -0.06
N GLY A 243 8.93 46.79 -1.18
CA GLY A 243 9.89 47.50 -2.03
C GLY A 243 11.24 47.77 -1.36
N THR A 244 11.62 46.92 -0.39
CA THR A 244 12.88 47.07 0.37
C THR A 244 13.99 46.18 -0.16
N ILE A 245 13.68 45.22 -1.03
CA ILE A 245 14.65 44.26 -1.58
C ILE A 245 15.66 44.93 -2.53
N GLU A 246 15.23 45.96 -3.24
CA GLU A 246 16.05 46.79 -4.13
C GLU A 246 17.15 47.49 -3.34
N THR A 247 16.80 48.00 -2.15
CA THR A 247 17.75 48.63 -1.24
C THR A 247 18.80 47.62 -0.77
N LEU A 248 18.38 46.38 -0.48
CA LEU A 248 19.28 45.32 -0.04
C LEU A 248 20.27 44.87 -1.13
N LEU A 249 19.87 44.89 -2.40
CA LEU A 249 20.72 44.53 -3.54
C LEU A 249 21.75 45.60 -3.93
N ILE A 250 21.57 46.84 -3.46
CA ILE A 250 22.52 47.95 -3.65
C ILE A 250 23.64 47.94 -2.58
N VAL A 251 23.42 47.25 -1.46
CA VAL A 251 24.43 47.09 -0.39
C VAL A 251 25.69 46.41 -0.96
N PRO A 252 26.91 46.80 -0.54
CA PRO A 252 28.16 46.23 -1.05
C PRO A 252 28.44 44.80 -0.53
N CYS A 253 27.50 43.88 -0.72
CA CYS A 253 27.58 42.46 -0.41
C CYS A 253 27.25 41.61 -1.65
N ARG A 254 27.76 40.38 -1.74
CA ARG A 254 27.41 39.49 -2.85
C ARG A 254 26.03 38.90 -2.62
N THR A 255 25.31 38.57 -3.69
CA THR A 255 23.98 37.94 -3.63
C THR A 255 23.99 36.63 -2.80
N GLN A 256 25.08 35.86 -2.90
CA GLN A 256 25.29 34.67 -2.08
C GLN A 256 25.37 34.97 -0.56
N ASP A 257 25.91 36.12 -0.17
CA ASP A 257 26.07 36.52 1.23
C ASP A 257 24.71 36.97 1.79
N ILE A 258 23.88 37.62 0.96
CA ILE A 258 22.49 37.97 1.27
C ILE A 258 21.66 36.71 1.50
N VAL A 259 21.68 35.78 0.54
CA VAL A 259 20.94 34.51 0.62
C VAL A 259 21.37 33.71 1.85
N PHE A 260 22.67 33.62 2.12
CA PHE A 260 23.18 32.91 3.29
C PHE A 260 22.77 33.58 4.61
N GLY A 261 22.78 34.91 4.67
CA GLY A 261 22.30 35.67 5.83
C GLY A 261 20.82 35.45 6.13
N LYS A 262 19.97 35.51 5.09
CA LYS A 262 18.52 35.24 5.23
C LYS A 262 18.25 33.79 5.64
N TYR A 263 18.97 32.85 5.04
CA TYR A 263 18.93 31.44 5.43
C TYR A 263 19.27 31.25 6.92
N LEU A 264 20.34 31.88 7.42
CA LEU A 264 20.75 31.76 8.83
C LEU A 264 19.69 32.30 9.80
N ALA A 265 19.00 33.39 9.45
CA ALA A 265 17.90 33.91 10.27
C ALA A 265 16.74 32.91 10.36
N ILE A 266 16.28 32.40 9.21
CA ILE A 266 15.18 31.42 9.13
C ILE A 266 15.56 30.13 9.84
N PHE A 267 16.79 29.65 9.64
CA PHE A 267 17.31 28.46 10.29
C PHE A 267 17.36 28.62 11.81
N GLY A 268 17.76 29.80 12.31
CA GLY A 268 17.72 30.11 13.74
C GLY A 268 16.31 30.02 14.35
N VAL A 269 15.30 30.58 13.67
CA VAL A 269 13.90 30.47 14.13
C VAL A 269 13.39 29.03 14.07
N THR A 270 13.78 28.30 13.03
CA THR A 270 13.41 26.88 12.84
C THR A 270 14.02 26.00 13.94
N LEU A 271 15.27 26.26 14.33
CA LEU A 271 15.91 25.57 15.46
C LEU A 271 15.23 25.88 16.80
N ALA A 272 14.80 27.13 17.02
CA ALA A 272 14.01 27.48 18.20
C ALA A 272 12.67 26.74 18.23
N THR A 273 12.05 26.56 17.06
CA THR A 273 10.81 25.78 16.88
C THR A 273 11.03 24.30 17.19
N LEU A 274 12.10 23.71 16.65
CA LEU A 274 12.50 22.34 16.96
C LEU A 274 12.72 22.14 18.46
N ALA A 275 13.42 23.07 19.12
CA ALA A 275 13.65 23.01 20.56
C ALA A 275 12.33 23.06 21.35
N ALA A 276 11.40 23.96 20.98
CA ALA A 276 10.08 24.05 21.60
C ALA A 276 9.27 22.75 21.43
N ASN A 277 9.32 22.14 20.23
CA ASN A 277 8.68 20.86 19.96
C ASN A 277 9.24 19.72 20.80
N VAL A 278 10.57 19.62 20.89
CA VAL A 278 11.24 18.60 21.69
C VAL A 278 10.91 18.73 23.18
N ILE A 279 10.90 19.97 23.70
CA ILE A 279 10.48 20.24 25.08
C ILE A 279 9.02 19.82 25.30
N SER A 280 8.13 20.13 24.36
CA SER A 280 6.71 19.72 24.43
C SER A 280 6.55 18.20 24.44
N ILE A 281 7.25 17.49 23.55
CA ILE A 281 7.24 16.02 23.51
C ILE A 281 7.77 15.45 24.83
N LEU A 282 8.89 15.97 25.34
CA LEU A 282 9.47 15.51 26.61
C LEU A 282 8.48 15.69 27.78
N LEU A 283 7.87 16.87 27.90
CA LEU A 283 6.86 17.14 28.93
C LEU A 283 5.65 16.21 28.78
N THR A 284 5.22 15.97 27.54
CA THR A 284 4.09 15.08 27.23
C THR A 284 4.40 13.64 27.62
N ILE A 285 5.59 13.13 27.32
CA ILE A 285 6.06 11.81 27.75
C ILE A 285 6.11 11.74 29.28
N LEU A 286 6.71 12.72 29.97
CA LEU A 286 6.80 12.72 31.43
C LEU A 286 5.42 12.68 32.11
N VAL A 287 4.45 13.43 31.58
CA VAL A 287 3.06 13.39 32.06
C VAL A 287 2.41 12.04 31.73
N SER A 288 2.66 11.48 30.54
CA SER A 288 2.09 10.21 30.10
C SER A 288 2.61 9.01 30.90
N LEU A 289 3.88 9.02 31.30
CA LEU A 289 4.51 7.97 32.12
C LEU A 289 3.84 7.82 33.49
N LYS A 290 3.20 8.87 34.03
CA LYS A 290 2.41 8.80 35.27
C LYS A 290 1.16 7.92 35.14
N TYR A 291 0.71 7.65 33.91
CA TYR A 291 -0.50 6.89 33.63
C TYR A 291 -0.22 5.45 33.17
N PHE A 292 1.05 5.03 33.08
CA PHE A 292 1.42 3.64 32.77
C PHE A 292 1.55 2.81 34.05
N PRO A 293 1.20 1.50 34.03
CA PRO A 293 1.37 0.61 35.18
C PRO A 293 2.84 0.49 35.61
N ASP A 294 3.06 0.35 36.92
CA ASP A 294 4.40 0.28 37.52
C ASP A 294 5.24 -0.86 36.90
N GLY A 295 6.48 -0.52 36.48
CA GLY A 295 7.47 -1.47 35.96
C GLY A 295 7.84 -1.36 34.47
N SER A 296 7.11 -0.60 33.64
CA SER A 296 7.50 -0.33 32.23
C SER A 296 8.49 0.83 32.08
N THR A 297 8.54 1.71 33.06
CA THR A 297 9.26 2.99 33.07
C THR A 297 10.78 2.88 32.94
N ASP A 298 11.41 1.87 33.55
CA ASP A 298 12.88 1.78 33.63
C ASP A 298 13.54 1.45 32.28
N TYR A 299 12.93 0.60 31.45
CA TYR A 299 13.44 0.26 30.12
C TYR A 299 13.42 1.47 29.17
N TYR A 300 12.35 2.27 29.22
CA TYR A 300 12.23 3.47 28.39
C TYR A 300 13.19 4.57 28.84
N LEU A 301 13.38 4.76 30.15
CA LEU A 301 14.29 5.78 30.68
C LEU A 301 15.76 5.53 30.29
N GLN A 302 16.19 4.27 30.15
CA GLN A 302 17.57 3.94 29.75
C GLN A 302 17.88 4.23 28.27
N ASN A 303 16.91 4.06 27.36
CA ASN A 303 17.13 4.22 25.91
C ASN A 303 16.81 5.63 25.36
N ILE A 304 16.07 6.45 26.11
CA ILE A 304 15.69 7.81 25.68
C ILE A 304 16.91 8.71 25.46
N GLY A 305 17.98 8.61 26.25
CA GLY A 305 19.09 9.57 26.21
C GLY A 305 19.83 9.61 24.87
N LEU A 306 20.36 8.47 24.43
CA LEU A 306 21.12 8.38 23.17
C LEU A 306 20.19 8.48 21.95
N GLY A 307 18.99 7.89 22.01
CA GLY A 307 17.98 8.00 20.97
C GLY A 307 17.57 9.46 20.71
N THR A 308 17.28 10.22 21.77
CA THR A 308 16.91 11.64 21.68
C THR A 308 18.04 12.48 21.11
N LEU A 309 19.30 12.21 21.47
CA LEU A 309 20.45 12.93 20.91
C LEU A 309 20.58 12.69 19.40
N ILE A 310 20.42 11.44 18.94
CA ILE A 310 20.44 11.11 17.50
C ILE A 310 19.27 11.80 16.78
N THR A 311 18.07 11.80 17.37
CA THR A 311 16.91 12.52 16.82
C THR A 311 17.15 14.02 16.73
N LEU A 312 17.71 14.65 17.76
CA LEU A 312 18.03 16.08 17.74
C LEU A 312 19.03 16.42 16.62
N LEU A 313 20.10 15.64 16.51
CA LEU A 313 21.13 15.86 15.49
C LEU A 313 20.56 15.67 14.07
N SER A 314 19.74 14.64 13.84
CA SER A 314 19.14 14.39 12.53
C SER A 314 18.15 15.52 12.15
N PHE A 315 17.35 16.01 13.10
CA PHE A 315 16.38 17.09 12.88
C PHE A 315 17.01 18.49 12.75
N ILE A 316 18.24 18.70 13.24
CA ILE A 316 19.03 19.89 12.89
C ILE A 316 19.32 19.90 11.38
N GLY A 317 19.72 18.76 10.82
CA GLY A 317 19.88 18.60 9.36
C GLY A 317 18.57 18.84 8.61
N LEU A 318 17.46 18.31 9.13
CA LEU A 318 16.13 18.54 8.56
C LEU A 318 15.74 20.03 8.57
N SER A 319 15.98 20.72 9.68
CA SER A 319 15.68 22.16 9.86
C SER A 319 16.44 23.02 8.85
N SER A 320 17.67 22.62 8.51
CA SER A 320 18.49 23.25 7.47
C SER A 320 17.84 23.12 6.09
N VAL A 321 17.41 21.90 5.72
CA VAL A 321 16.72 21.65 4.44
C VAL A 321 15.39 22.40 4.37
N ALA A 322 14.60 22.36 5.44
CA ALA A 322 13.33 23.09 5.58
C ALA A 322 13.49 24.60 5.35
N SER A 323 14.50 25.20 5.99
CA SER A 323 14.81 26.63 5.87
C SER A 323 15.26 27.02 4.46
N ALA A 324 16.17 26.24 3.87
CA ALA A 324 16.67 26.51 2.52
C ALA A 324 15.59 26.32 1.44
N MET A 325 14.71 25.33 1.61
CA MET A 325 13.61 25.08 0.68
C MET A 325 12.54 26.17 0.79
N SER A 326 12.15 26.55 2.01
CA SER A 326 11.19 27.64 2.22
C SER A 326 11.71 28.95 1.64
N LEU A 327 13.00 29.24 1.82
CA LEU A 327 13.65 30.40 1.22
C LEU A 327 13.65 30.34 -0.32
N ALA A 328 13.93 29.18 -0.92
CA ALA A 328 13.92 29.01 -2.38
C ALA A 328 12.52 29.25 -2.97
N VAL A 329 11.47 28.68 -2.37
CA VAL A 329 10.08 28.83 -2.83
C VAL A 329 9.59 30.28 -2.70
N THR A 330 9.87 30.91 -1.57
CA THR A 330 9.46 32.31 -1.30
C THR A 330 10.21 33.28 -2.21
N THR A 331 11.47 32.99 -2.56
CA THR A 331 12.23 33.79 -3.55
C THR A 331 11.58 33.78 -4.93
N ALA A 332 10.94 32.68 -5.32
CA ALA A 332 10.24 32.58 -6.60
C ALA A 332 8.87 33.26 -6.62
N SER A 333 8.34 33.66 -5.46
CA SER A 333 7.01 34.25 -5.31
C SER A 333 7.03 35.78 -5.47
N LYS A 334 5.90 36.36 -5.91
CA LYS A 334 5.75 37.82 -6.11
C LYS A 334 5.22 38.54 -4.86
N SER A 335 4.37 37.88 -4.06
CA SER A 335 3.75 38.46 -2.85
C SER A 335 3.75 37.47 -1.69
N MET A 336 3.50 37.96 -0.48
CA MET A 336 3.35 37.11 0.70
C MET A 336 2.24 36.06 0.51
N LYS A 337 1.11 36.44 -0.11
CA LYS A 337 -0.02 35.56 -0.36
C LYS A 337 0.29 34.46 -1.38
N GLU A 338 1.02 34.79 -2.45
CA GLU A 338 1.49 33.78 -3.42
C GLU A 338 2.50 32.83 -2.77
N ALA A 339 3.40 33.35 -1.94
CA ALA A 339 4.34 32.54 -1.17
C ALA A 339 3.64 31.56 -0.22
N GLN A 340 2.59 32.00 0.46
CA GLN A 340 1.80 31.12 1.33
C GLN A 340 1.05 30.02 0.55
N ASN A 341 0.43 30.40 -0.58
CA ASN A 341 -0.30 29.45 -1.42
C ASN A 341 0.64 28.43 -2.10
N THR A 342 1.85 28.83 -2.46
CA THR A 342 2.85 27.94 -3.08
C THR A 342 3.52 27.02 -2.06
N LEU A 343 3.70 27.47 -0.82
CA LEU A 343 4.24 26.66 0.27
C LEU A 343 3.25 25.61 0.80
N THR A 344 1.94 25.80 0.66
CA THR A 344 0.94 24.84 1.17
C THR A 344 1.04 23.45 0.52
N PRO A 345 1.08 23.31 -0.83
CA PRO A 345 1.36 22.02 -1.48
C PRO A 345 2.73 21.43 -1.11
N VAL A 346 3.71 22.27 -0.78
CA VAL A 346 5.04 21.84 -0.35
C VAL A 346 4.97 21.15 1.02
N ILE A 347 4.15 21.64 1.97
CA ILE A 347 3.87 20.91 3.24
C ILE A 347 3.29 19.54 2.95
N LEU A 348 2.30 19.45 2.07
CA LEU A 348 1.63 18.18 1.78
C LEU A 348 2.62 17.16 1.19
N LEU A 349 3.46 17.59 0.24
CA LEU A 349 4.51 16.76 -0.34
C LEU A 349 5.49 16.26 0.73
N ILE A 350 5.92 17.15 1.64
CA ILE A 350 6.81 16.79 2.74
C ILE A 350 6.15 15.83 3.71
N SER A 351 4.87 16.06 4.03
CA SER A 351 4.10 15.19 4.93
C SER A 351 3.99 13.79 4.33
N ALA A 352 3.80 13.70 3.00
CA ALA A 352 3.83 12.42 2.29
C ALA A 352 5.22 11.76 2.36
N LEU A 353 6.30 12.50 2.08
CA LEU A 353 7.68 11.98 2.20
C LEU A 353 8.00 11.50 3.61
N ALA A 354 7.57 12.25 4.63
CA ALA A 354 7.68 11.85 6.02
C ALA A 354 6.88 10.57 6.29
N GLY A 355 5.64 10.49 5.79
CA GLY A 355 4.75 9.33 5.95
C GLY A 355 5.28 8.04 5.33
N VAL A 356 6.13 8.09 4.31
CA VAL A 356 6.81 6.89 3.76
C VAL A 356 7.57 6.11 4.83
N SER A 357 8.05 6.76 5.88
CA SER A 357 8.73 6.09 7.01
C SER A 357 7.82 5.14 7.81
N LEU A 358 6.50 5.30 7.71
CA LEU A 358 5.52 4.44 8.38
C LEU A 358 5.24 3.15 7.60
N ILE A 359 5.69 3.05 6.34
CA ILE A 359 5.49 1.87 5.52
C ILE A 359 6.38 0.73 6.05
N PRO A 360 5.81 -0.46 6.34
CA PRO A 360 6.59 -1.61 6.79
C PRO A 360 7.71 -1.97 5.80
N GLY A 361 8.91 -2.26 6.33
CA GLY A 361 10.08 -2.67 5.53
C GLY A 361 10.98 -1.53 5.04
N ILE A 362 10.49 -0.29 4.96
CA ILE A 362 11.31 0.88 4.54
C ILE A 362 12.49 1.13 5.50
N SER A 363 12.29 0.90 6.81
CA SER A 363 13.30 1.18 7.84
C SER A 363 14.55 0.29 7.78
N GLN A 364 14.52 -0.80 7.02
CA GLN A 364 15.65 -1.73 6.88
C GLN A 364 16.60 -1.41 5.72
N ASN A 365 16.24 -0.45 4.85
CA ASN A 365 17.04 -0.11 3.68
C ASN A 365 18.21 0.84 4.02
N ARG A 366 19.42 0.49 3.59
CA ARG A 366 20.68 1.22 3.86
C ARG A 366 20.75 2.62 3.21
N PHE A 367 19.95 2.87 2.16
CA PHE A 367 19.95 4.14 1.42
C PHE A 367 18.85 5.10 1.85
N VAL A 368 17.81 4.62 2.54
CA VAL A 368 16.73 5.48 3.06
C VAL A 368 17.24 6.61 3.97
N PRO A 369 18.27 6.43 4.81
CA PRO A 369 18.90 7.53 5.55
C PRO A 369 19.38 8.71 4.68
N MET A 370 19.63 8.52 3.37
CA MET A 370 19.98 9.62 2.47
C MET A 370 18.78 10.44 2.00
N VAL A 371 17.54 9.98 2.17
CA VAL A 371 16.35 10.69 1.69
C VAL A 371 15.92 11.72 2.74
N PRO A 372 15.91 13.04 2.45
CA PRO A 372 15.44 14.03 3.40
C PRO A 372 13.99 13.78 3.85
N TYR A 373 13.67 14.12 5.09
CA TYR A 373 12.42 13.78 5.81
C TYR A 373 12.33 12.30 6.17
N THR A 374 12.22 11.39 5.19
CA THR A 374 12.06 9.95 5.45
C THR A 374 13.25 9.38 6.23
N GLY A 375 14.47 9.70 5.83
CA GLY A 375 15.70 9.20 6.42
C GLY A 375 15.91 9.67 7.85
N GLN A 376 15.67 10.94 8.15
CA GLN A 376 15.77 11.49 9.50
C GLN A 376 14.75 10.83 10.45
N ILE A 377 13.54 10.54 9.96
CA ILE A 377 12.52 9.84 10.75
C ILE A 377 12.92 8.39 11.00
N VAL A 378 13.32 7.65 9.96
CA VAL A 378 13.75 6.24 10.11
C VAL A 378 14.95 6.11 11.05
N VAL A 379 15.97 6.97 10.92
CA VAL A 379 17.13 6.97 11.81
C VAL A 379 16.72 7.28 13.25
N SER A 380 15.81 8.24 13.44
CA SER A 380 15.30 8.61 14.76
C SER A 380 14.43 7.51 15.38
N GLN A 381 13.59 6.87 14.59
CA GLN A 381 12.75 5.75 15.01
C GLN A 381 13.62 4.56 15.45
N ASN A 382 14.61 4.19 14.63
CA ASN A 382 15.55 3.11 14.96
C ASN A 382 16.38 3.42 16.22
N ALA A 383 16.67 4.70 16.49
CA ALA A 383 17.41 5.11 17.68
C ALA A 383 16.54 5.18 18.95
N LEU A 384 15.25 5.54 18.82
CA LEU A 384 14.30 5.59 19.94
C LEU A 384 13.69 4.23 20.29
N THR A 385 13.60 3.32 19.31
CA THR A 385 13.13 1.94 19.51
C THR A 385 14.17 0.93 18.98
N PRO A 386 15.36 0.85 19.60
CA PRO A 386 16.40 -0.06 19.15
C PRO A 386 15.91 -1.53 19.19
N PRO A 387 16.28 -2.37 18.21
CA PRO A 387 15.99 -3.80 18.29
C PRO A 387 16.68 -4.43 19.51
N PRO A 388 16.04 -5.39 20.21
CA PRO A 388 16.70 -6.12 21.28
C PRO A 388 17.94 -6.80 20.71
N THR A 389 19.07 -6.63 21.39
CA THR A 389 20.35 -7.15 20.94
C THR A 389 20.27 -8.67 20.98
N LYS A 390 20.58 -9.36 19.87
CA LYS A 390 20.53 -10.85 19.75
C LYS A 390 21.27 -11.61 20.87
N GLN A 391 22.11 -10.94 21.68
CA GLN A 391 22.80 -11.54 22.82
C GLN A 391 21.91 -11.84 24.02
N GLU A 392 20.81 -11.10 24.29
CA GLU A 392 19.98 -11.40 25.48
C GLU A 392 19.20 -12.71 25.36
N VAL A 393 18.90 -13.15 24.14
CA VAL A 393 18.19 -14.43 23.89
C VAL A 393 19.15 -15.63 23.84
N ILE A 394 20.46 -15.40 23.61
CA ILE A 394 21.45 -16.47 23.42
C ILE A 394 22.38 -16.62 24.64
N SER A 395 22.54 -15.60 25.49
CA SER A 395 23.52 -15.63 26.59
C SER A 395 23.08 -16.36 27.88
N LYS A 396 22.01 -17.15 27.85
CA LYS A 396 21.66 -18.06 28.98
C LYS A 396 21.60 -19.54 28.62
N SER A 397 21.73 -19.94 27.34
CA SER A 397 21.66 -21.37 26.96
C SER A 397 23.02 -22.04 26.74
N ASN A 398 24.13 -21.31 26.62
CA ASN A 398 25.46 -21.89 26.55
C ASN A 398 26.40 -21.26 27.58
N GLN A 399 26.37 -21.81 28.79
CA GLN A 399 27.43 -21.63 29.78
C GLN A 399 28.27 -22.91 29.86
N THR A 400 28.84 -23.30 28.73
CA THR A 400 30.02 -24.17 28.67
C THR A 400 30.90 -23.68 27.54
N ASP A 401 32.18 -23.54 27.89
CA ASP A 401 33.32 -23.20 27.07
C ASP A 401 33.51 -21.72 26.72
N GLY A 402 34.55 -21.18 27.35
CA GLY A 402 34.99 -19.82 27.18
C GLY A 402 35.54 -19.58 25.79
N GLU A 403 34.91 -18.67 25.08
CA GLU A 403 35.59 -17.72 24.20
C GLU A 403 34.71 -16.48 24.14
N SER A 404 35.12 -15.44 24.85
CA SER A 404 34.53 -14.11 24.83
C SER A 404 34.77 -13.47 23.46
N SER A 405 33.97 -13.85 22.46
CA SER A 405 33.83 -13.10 21.21
C SER A 405 32.76 -12.04 21.40
N SER A 406 33.12 -10.99 22.13
CA SER A 406 32.41 -9.71 22.06
C SER A 406 32.54 -9.19 20.63
N VAL A 407 31.57 -9.48 19.76
CA VAL A 407 31.32 -8.66 18.58
C VAL A 407 30.81 -7.33 19.10
N MET A 408 31.75 -6.49 19.55
CA MET A 408 31.52 -5.10 19.84
C MET A 408 30.99 -4.50 18.53
N MET A 409 29.67 -4.31 18.46
CA MET A 409 29.04 -3.60 17.34
C MET A 409 29.77 -2.26 17.27
N SER A 410 30.60 -2.07 16.24
CA SER A 410 31.48 -0.91 16.20
C SER A 410 30.62 0.36 16.36
N PRO A 411 31.04 1.35 17.17
CA PRO A 411 30.36 2.64 17.29
C PRO A 411 30.10 3.32 15.93
N ILE A 412 30.86 2.91 14.91
CA ILE A 412 30.76 3.38 13.52
C ILE A 412 29.48 2.85 12.85
N ALA A 413 29.04 1.62 13.13
CA ALA A 413 27.85 1.04 12.53
C ALA A 413 26.55 1.76 12.98
N SER A 414 26.46 2.16 14.25
CA SER A 414 25.31 2.90 14.79
C SER A 414 25.26 4.37 14.35
N ILE A 415 26.41 5.00 14.08
CA ILE A 415 26.51 6.42 13.67
C ILE A 415 26.42 6.60 12.15
N SER A 416 26.73 5.56 11.36
CA SER A 416 26.73 5.64 9.89
C SER A 416 25.41 6.16 9.27
N PRO A 417 24.20 5.77 9.73
CA PRO A 417 22.96 6.29 9.16
C PRO A 417 22.75 7.77 9.47
N LEU A 418 23.14 8.21 10.66
CA LEU A 418 23.08 9.62 11.05
C LEU A 418 24.01 10.47 10.16
N LEU A 419 25.24 10.03 9.92
CA LEU A 419 26.17 10.75 9.04
C LEU A 419 25.65 10.86 7.60
N LEU A 420 25.00 9.80 7.10
CA LEU A 420 24.35 9.80 5.78
C LEU A 420 23.21 10.84 5.71
N THR A 421 22.35 10.91 6.73
CA THR A 421 21.27 11.91 6.78
C THR A 421 21.83 13.33 6.82
N LEU A 422 22.88 13.57 7.61
CA LEU A 422 23.52 14.89 7.74
C LEU A 422 24.21 15.30 6.44
N PHE A 423 24.96 14.38 5.82
CA PHE A 423 25.60 14.63 4.53
C PHE A 423 24.57 14.98 3.46
N SER A 424 23.49 14.21 3.35
CA SER A 424 22.40 14.49 2.42
C SER A 424 21.75 15.85 2.70
N SER A 425 21.48 16.16 3.96
CA SER A 425 20.89 17.44 4.38
C SER A 425 21.77 18.63 3.97
N VAL A 426 23.08 18.52 4.16
CA VAL A 426 24.05 19.54 3.76
C VAL A 426 24.11 19.68 2.24
N ALA A 427 24.14 18.56 1.50
CA ALA A 427 24.19 18.56 0.05
C ALA A 427 22.94 19.22 -0.56
N VAL A 428 21.74 18.83 -0.10
CA VAL A 428 20.46 19.39 -0.56
C VAL A 428 20.36 20.86 -0.19
N THR A 429 20.72 21.24 1.05
CA THR A 429 20.75 22.64 1.47
C THR A 429 21.67 23.46 0.58
N TRP A 430 22.87 22.97 0.28
CA TRP A 430 23.83 23.66 -0.58
C TRP A 430 23.28 23.89 -1.99
N VAL A 431 22.64 22.88 -2.59
CA VAL A 431 22.00 23.00 -3.91
C VAL A 431 20.87 24.03 -3.87
N LEU A 432 20.01 24.00 -2.86
CA LEU A 432 18.90 24.94 -2.70
C LEU A 432 19.38 26.39 -2.54
N LEU A 433 20.41 26.63 -1.73
CA LEU A 433 20.98 27.97 -1.55
C LEU A 433 21.64 28.49 -2.84
N ARG A 434 22.31 27.61 -3.61
CA ARG A 434 22.85 27.95 -4.93
C ARG A 434 21.74 28.30 -5.93
N GLY A 435 20.67 27.50 -5.96
CA GLY A 435 19.49 27.77 -6.79
C GLY A 435 18.83 29.10 -6.42
N THR A 436 18.66 29.36 -5.12
CA THR A 436 18.12 30.63 -4.59
C THR A 436 18.98 31.81 -4.98
N THR A 437 20.31 31.68 -4.91
CA THR A 437 21.25 32.72 -5.36
C THR A 437 21.07 33.03 -6.84
N ALA A 438 20.92 32.00 -7.68
CA ALA A 438 20.68 32.18 -9.11
C ALA A 438 19.32 32.83 -9.40
N MET A 439 18.28 32.46 -8.64
CA MET A 439 16.95 33.07 -8.71
C MET A 439 16.96 34.55 -8.33
N LEU A 440 17.71 34.92 -7.28
CA LEU A 440 17.79 36.32 -6.83
C LEU A 440 18.59 37.21 -7.80
N THR A 441 19.39 36.61 -8.69
CA THR A 441 20.06 37.33 -9.79
C THR A 441 19.25 37.39 -11.09
N ASP A 442 18.09 36.74 -11.15
CA ASP A 442 17.23 36.72 -12.33
C ASP A 442 16.27 37.91 -12.29
N GLU A 443 16.54 38.95 -13.10
CA GLU A 443 15.74 40.17 -13.17
C GLU A 443 14.28 39.88 -13.56
N ASP A 444 14.04 38.90 -14.43
CA ASP A 444 12.70 38.50 -14.87
C ASP A 444 11.92 37.81 -13.76
N LEU A 445 12.56 37.33 -12.69
CA LEU A 445 11.93 36.71 -11.52
C LEU A 445 11.82 37.70 -10.36
N LEU A 446 12.85 38.54 -10.19
CA LEU A 446 12.97 39.51 -9.12
C LEU A 446 12.03 40.71 -9.31
N PHE A 447 11.91 41.22 -10.54
CA PHE A 447 11.12 42.41 -10.87
C PHE A 447 9.81 42.10 -11.59
N ARG A 448 9.25 40.90 -11.39
CA ARG A 448 7.89 40.62 -11.86
C ARG A 448 6.92 41.54 -11.13
N GLY A 449 6.43 42.56 -11.83
CA GLY A 449 5.30 43.35 -11.34
C GLY A 449 4.08 42.46 -11.05
N PRO A 450 3.11 42.95 -10.26
CA PRO A 450 1.79 42.35 -10.21
C PRO A 450 1.20 42.45 -11.62
N ASP A 451 1.33 41.39 -12.43
CA ASP A 451 0.67 41.32 -13.71
C ASP A 451 -0.81 41.60 -13.47
N ALA A 452 -1.36 42.63 -14.12
CA ALA A 452 -2.75 43.06 -14.02
C ALA A 452 -3.77 41.99 -14.53
N ALA A 453 -3.33 40.74 -14.70
CA ALA A 453 -4.17 39.61 -15.04
C ALA A 453 -4.67 38.96 -13.73
N SER A 454 -5.71 39.56 -13.17
CA SER A 454 -6.56 38.94 -12.16
C SER A 454 -7.21 37.66 -12.72
N GLY A 455 -6.83 36.50 -12.19
CA GLY A 455 -7.56 35.23 -12.33
C GLY A 455 -7.07 34.26 -13.41
N PHE A 456 -7.87 33.19 -13.63
CA PHE A 456 -7.72 32.10 -14.62
C PHE A 456 -7.64 32.56 -16.10
N SER A 457 -7.28 33.81 -16.36
CA SER A 457 -7.05 34.33 -17.70
C SER A 457 -5.97 33.52 -18.43
N ARG A 458 -6.32 33.09 -19.65
CA ARG A 458 -5.46 32.26 -20.50
C ARG A 458 -4.14 32.99 -20.80
N PRO A 459 -2.96 32.35 -20.61
CA PRO A 459 -1.67 33.01 -20.83
C PRO A 459 -1.49 33.52 -22.26
N ALA A 460 -0.71 34.59 -22.42
CA ALA A 460 -0.27 35.06 -23.74
C ALA A 460 0.55 33.96 -24.46
N PRO A 461 0.53 33.90 -25.81
CA PRO A 461 1.29 32.91 -26.58
C PRO A 461 2.79 32.94 -26.26
N ARG A 462 3.40 31.76 -26.08
CA ARG A 462 4.84 31.60 -25.79
C ARG A 462 5.48 30.62 -26.76
N LEU A 463 6.80 30.70 -26.94
CA LEU A 463 7.49 29.77 -27.84
C LEU A 463 7.59 28.37 -27.24
N ILE A 464 7.75 28.28 -25.92
CA ILE A 464 7.85 27.05 -25.14
C ILE A 464 7.20 27.26 -23.75
N PRO A 465 6.85 26.20 -23.02
CA PRO A 465 6.33 26.31 -21.65
C PRO A 465 7.33 26.96 -20.69
N GLY A 466 6.81 27.63 -19.66
CA GLY A 466 7.64 28.13 -18.55
C GLY A 466 7.95 27.04 -17.51
N ILE A 467 8.96 27.24 -16.67
CA ILE A 467 9.41 26.26 -15.66
C ILE A 467 8.26 25.78 -14.75
N ILE A 468 7.46 26.71 -14.22
CA ILE A 468 6.32 26.40 -13.33
C ILE A 468 5.32 25.48 -14.05
N HIS A 469 5.04 25.77 -15.32
CA HIS A 469 4.13 24.99 -16.15
C HIS A 469 4.69 23.61 -16.52
N GLY A 470 6.02 23.48 -16.63
CA GLY A 470 6.70 22.19 -16.73
C GLY A 470 6.46 21.33 -15.49
N GLY A 471 6.57 21.94 -14.30
CA GLY A 471 6.31 21.28 -13.02
C GLY A 471 4.86 20.87 -12.81
N ILE A 472 3.90 21.71 -13.20
CA ILE A 472 2.45 21.41 -13.05
C ILE A 472 2.07 20.13 -13.80
N ALA A 473 2.59 19.92 -15.02
CA ALA A 473 2.31 18.70 -15.80
C ALA A 473 2.78 17.43 -15.06
N LEU A 474 3.94 17.50 -14.40
CA LEU A 474 4.48 16.39 -13.61
C LEU A 474 3.64 16.10 -12.37
N VAL A 475 3.25 17.13 -11.63
CA VAL A 475 2.43 16.99 -10.41
C VAL A 475 1.05 16.41 -10.75
N LEU A 476 0.40 16.94 -11.78
CA LEU A 476 -0.90 16.43 -12.22
C LEU A 476 -0.79 15.02 -12.81
N GLY A 477 0.29 14.71 -13.53
CA GLY A 477 0.55 13.36 -14.04
C GLY A 477 0.77 12.35 -12.92
N LEU A 478 1.56 12.69 -11.89
CA LEU A 478 1.77 11.84 -10.71
C LEU A 478 0.48 11.65 -9.91
N ALA A 479 -0.29 12.72 -9.70
CA ALA A 479 -1.58 12.63 -9.03
C ALA A 479 -2.56 11.75 -9.84
N GLY A 480 -2.60 11.94 -11.16
CA GLY A 480 -3.39 11.12 -12.08
C GLY A 480 -3.01 9.65 -11.99
N LEU A 481 -1.71 9.33 -12.01
CA LEU A 481 -1.21 7.96 -11.84
C LEU A 481 -1.63 7.36 -10.51
N TRP A 482 -1.57 8.12 -9.41
CA TRP A 482 -2.01 7.67 -8.09
C TRP A 482 -3.49 7.27 -8.08
N TYR A 483 -4.38 8.14 -8.62
CA TYR A 483 -5.81 7.85 -8.71
C TYR A 483 -6.10 6.69 -9.66
N VAL A 484 -5.44 6.66 -10.82
CA VAL A 484 -5.61 5.59 -11.80
C VAL A 484 -5.11 4.26 -11.25
N GLN A 485 -4.05 4.22 -10.45
CA GLN A 485 -3.55 2.98 -9.87
C GLN A 485 -4.55 2.35 -8.89
N GLY A 486 -5.33 3.16 -8.16
CA GLY A 486 -6.41 2.66 -7.31
C GLY A 486 -7.68 2.27 -8.06
N LEU A 487 -7.87 2.80 -9.28
CA LEU A 487 -9.05 2.56 -10.13
C LEU A 487 -8.75 1.63 -11.32
N SER A 488 -7.49 1.20 -11.49
CA SER A 488 -7.07 0.49 -12.69
C SER A 488 -7.66 -0.91 -12.71
N PRO A 489 -8.21 -1.37 -13.85
CA PRO A 489 -8.69 -2.73 -14.01
C PRO A 489 -7.60 -3.74 -13.65
N GLU A 490 -7.99 -4.89 -13.09
CA GLU A 490 -7.05 -5.96 -12.73
C GLU A 490 -6.29 -6.50 -13.95
N ARG A 491 -6.95 -6.50 -15.12
CA ARG A 491 -6.36 -6.89 -16.41
C ARG A 491 -5.39 -5.83 -16.92
N ILE A 492 -4.11 -6.19 -16.96
CA ILE A 492 -3.00 -5.30 -17.35
C ILE A 492 -3.15 -4.68 -18.76
N ILE A 493 -3.84 -5.38 -19.67
CA ILE A 493 -4.12 -4.91 -21.04
C ILE A 493 -4.89 -3.58 -21.06
N PHE A 494 -5.76 -3.35 -20.07
CA PHE A 494 -6.49 -2.10 -19.88
C PHE A 494 -5.80 -1.18 -18.88
N ALA A 495 -5.07 -1.73 -17.90
CA ALA A 495 -4.34 -0.93 -16.92
C ALA A 495 -3.29 -0.02 -17.58
N ILE A 496 -2.50 -0.53 -18.53
CA ILE A 496 -1.44 0.26 -19.19
C ILE A 496 -2.02 1.47 -19.95
N PRO A 497 -3.01 1.34 -20.86
CA PRO A 497 -3.62 2.49 -21.51
C PRO A 497 -4.22 3.51 -20.56
N VAL A 498 -4.88 3.07 -19.47
CA VAL A 498 -5.49 3.97 -18.49
C VAL A 498 -4.40 4.72 -17.70
N GLN A 499 -3.30 4.05 -17.32
CA GLN A 499 -2.15 4.70 -16.70
C GLN A 499 -1.53 5.74 -17.64
N GLN A 500 -1.36 5.41 -18.91
CA GLN A 500 -0.84 6.33 -19.92
C GLN A 500 -1.79 7.51 -20.18
N LEU A 501 -3.11 7.31 -20.10
CA LEU A 501 -4.09 8.40 -20.16
C LEU A 501 -3.90 9.39 -19.01
N ALA A 502 -3.56 8.92 -17.82
CA ALA A 502 -3.27 9.75 -16.65
C ALA A 502 -2.07 10.69 -16.88
N VAL A 503 -1.12 10.27 -17.73
CA VAL A 503 0.05 11.06 -18.13
C VAL A 503 -0.31 12.07 -19.23
N VAL A 504 -1.11 11.66 -20.21
CA VAL A 504 -1.42 12.45 -21.40
C VAL A 504 -2.50 13.50 -21.14
N ALA A 505 -3.53 13.20 -20.33
CA ALA A 505 -4.65 14.10 -20.11
C ALA A 505 -4.23 15.45 -19.48
N PRO A 506 -3.37 15.51 -18.44
CA PRO A 506 -2.87 16.78 -17.94
C PRO A 506 -2.06 17.56 -18.99
N LEU A 507 -1.24 16.86 -19.76
CA LEU A 507 -0.43 17.45 -20.82
C LEU A 507 -1.29 18.07 -21.93
N THR A 508 -2.35 17.40 -22.37
CA THR A 508 -3.26 17.91 -23.40
C THR A 508 -4.04 19.13 -22.91
N ILE A 509 -4.53 19.12 -21.66
CA ILE A 509 -5.19 20.27 -21.04
C ILE A 509 -4.24 21.48 -21.00
N LEU A 510 -3.00 21.28 -20.56
CA LEU A 510 -2.00 22.35 -20.50
C LEU A 510 -1.60 22.89 -21.88
N LEU A 511 -1.49 22.00 -22.88
CA LEU A 511 -1.25 22.39 -24.27
C LEU A 511 -2.37 23.26 -24.82
N LEU A 512 -3.62 22.87 -24.59
CA LEU A 512 -4.80 23.64 -24.98
C LEU A 512 -4.83 24.99 -24.26
N TRP A 513 -4.40 25.05 -22.99
CA TRP A 513 -4.43 26.29 -22.22
C TRP A 513 -3.31 27.29 -22.59
N GLN A 514 -2.05 26.87 -22.68
CA GLN A 514 -0.88 27.79 -22.72
C GLN A 514 -0.46 28.37 -24.08
N ARG A 515 -1.07 27.96 -25.20
CA ARG A 515 -0.73 28.47 -26.56
C ARG A 515 0.77 28.46 -26.86
N VAL A 516 1.43 27.32 -26.64
CA VAL A 516 2.85 27.12 -26.97
C VAL A 516 3.05 26.67 -28.41
N ASN A 517 4.23 26.93 -28.99
CA ASN A 517 4.56 26.38 -30.31
C ASN A 517 4.86 24.88 -30.20
N ILE A 518 3.95 24.04 -30.70
CA ILE A 518 4.02 22.57 -30.59
C ILE A 518 5.30 22.02 -31.24
N LYS A 519 5.64 22.46 -32.47
CA LYS A 519 6.81 21.95 -33.20
C LYS A 519 8.11 22.21 -32.43
N ARG A 520 8.24 23.41 -31.85
CA ARG A 520 9.42 23.81 -31.07
C ARG A 520 9.46 23.16 -29.69
N THR A 521 8.32 23.06 -29.01
CA THR A 521 8.20 22.47 -27.66
C THR A 521 8.53 20.99 -27.69
N PHE A 522 7.95 20.23 -28.62
CA PHE A 522 8.17 18.78 -28.69
C PHE A 522 9.38 18.40 -29.55
N SER A 523 10.15 19.36 -30.07
CA SER A 523 11.26 19.11 -31.01
C SER A 523 10.85 18.16 -32.15
N LEU A 524 9.69 18.42 -32.77
CA LEU A 524 9.13 17.63 -33.89
C LEU A 524 9.81 17.99 -35.21
N TYR A 525 11.13 17.88 -35.22
CA TYR A 525 11.97 18.11 -36.38
C TYR A 525 12.59 16.79 -36.82
N TRP A 526 12.79 16.63 -38.13
CA TRP A 526 13.64 15.57 -38.64
C TRP A 526 15.06 15.74 -38.07
N PRO A 527 15.71 14.69 -37.55
CA PRO A 527 17.10 14.76 -37.11
C PRO A 527 17.98 15.04 -38.34
N GLY A 528 18.30 16.30 -38.63
CA GLY A 528 19.04 16.69 -39.84
C GLY A 528 18.26 17.72 -40.67
N CYS A 529 18.73 18.96 -40.71
CA CYS A 529 18.02 20.03 -41.42
C CYS A 529 18.50 20.11 -42.89
N GLY A 530 17.62 19.80 -43.84
CA GLY A 530 17.82 20.09 -45.27
C GLY A 530 17.37 18.95 -46.20
N LEU A 531 17.04 19.27 -47.47
CA LEU A 531 16.71 18.28 -48.52
C LEU A 531 17.96 17.57 -49.10
N SER A 532 19.15 17.79 -48.53
CA SER A 532 20.38 17.17 -49.01
C SER A 532 20.43 15.70 -48.58
N TRP A 533 20.90 14.83 -49.49
CA TRP A 533 21.22 13.42 -49.20
C TRP A 533 22.08 13.23 -47.93
N ARG A 534 22.96 14.19 -47.62
CA ARG A 534 23.80 14.17 -46.40
C ARG A 534 22.99 14.41 -45.12
N SER A 535 21.95 15.23 -45.18
CA SER A 535 21.04 15.49 -44.05
C SER A 535 20.12 14.30 -43.79
N PHE A 536 19.71 13.60 -44.86
CA PHE A 536 18.98 12.33 -44.76
C PHE A 536 19.83 11.23 -44.10
N LEU A 537 21.08 11.04 -44.56
CA LEU A 537 22.02 10.09 -43.94
C LEU A 537 22.36 10.45 -42.49
N GLY A 538 22.50 11.75 -42.20
CA GLY A 538 22.63 12.24 -40.82
C GLY A 538 21.45 11.83 -39.96
N GLY A 539 20.22 11.98 -40.45
CA GLY A 539 19.03 11.55 -39.73
C GLY A 539 18.93 10.05 -39.51
N LEU A 540 19.23 9.26 -40.54
CA LEU A 540 19.28 7.81 -40.41
C LEU A 540 20.33 7.39 -39.36
N SER A 541 21.50 8.03 -39.35
CA SER A 541 22.53 7.76 -38.34
C SER A 541 22.08 8.12 -36.92
N ALA A 542 21.29 9.19 -36.75
CA ALA A 542 20.72 9.54 -35.45
C ALA A 542 19.67 8.52 -34.97
N LEU A 543 18.81 8.04 -35.86
CA LEU A 543 17.79 7.04 -35.54
C LEU A 543 18.42 5.70 -35.16
N ILE A 544 19.39 5.21 -35.96
CA ILE A 544 20.16 3.99 -35.65
C ILE A 544 20.95 4.16 -34.35
N GLY A 545 21.58 5.33 -34.17
CA GLY A 545 22.32 5.64 -32.95
C GLY A 545 21.44 5.60 -31.70
N GLY A 546 20.21 6.13 -31.79
CA GLY A 546 19.20 6.01 -30.72
C GLY A 546 18.83 4.56 -30.42
N LEU A 547 18.50 3.78 -31.45
CA LEU A 547 18.14 2.36 -31.33
C LEU A 547 19.24 1.54 -30.60
N LEU A 548 20.50 1.65 -31.06
CA LEU A 548 21.64 0.93 -30.49
C LEU A 548 21.92 1.35 -29.04
N THR A 549 21.82 2.65 -28.75
CA THR A 549 22.00 3.19 -27.40
C THR A 549 20.94 2.63 -26.44
N GLY A 550 19.69 2.53 -26.89
CA GLY A 550 18.58 2.01 -26.08
C GLY A 550 18.75 0.54 -25.70
N GLY A 551 19.05 -0.32 -26.68
CA GLY A 551 19.24 -1.75 -26.43
C GLY A 551 20.42 -2.04 -25.48
N GLY A 552 21.54 -1.32 -25.65
CA GLY A 552 22.70 -1.48 -24.77
C GLY A 552 22.49 -0.93 -23.35
N LEU A 553 21.77 0.19 -23.20
CA LEU A 553 21.47 0.76 -21.87
C LEU A 553 20.59 -0.14 -21.01
N PHE A 554 19.68 -0.91 -21.61
CA PHE A 554 18.88 -1.88 -20.86
C PHE A 554 19.76 -2.94 -20.19
N ILE A 555 20.68 -3.57 -20.95
CA ILE A 555 21.56 -4.64 -20.45
C ILE A 555 22.52 -4.10 -19.38
N LEU A 556 23.10 -2.93 -19.61
CA LEU A 556 23.96 -2.28 -18.61
C LEU A 556 23.18 -1.91 -17.34
N GLY A 557 21.95 -1.43 -17.50
CA GLY A 557 21.05 -1.12 -16.38
C GLY A 557 20.68 -2.36 -15.57
N ALA A 558 20.37 -3.47 -16.23
CA ALA A 558 20.11 -4.75 -15.58
C ALA A 558 21.35 -5.26 -14.83
N ALA A 559 22.55 -5.12 -15.40
CA ALA A 559 23.81 -5.48 -14.71
C ALA A 559 24.04 -4.65 -13.44
N VAL A 560 23.77 -3.34 -13.50
CA VAL A 560 23.85 -2.44 -12.33
C VAL A 560 22.79 -2.82 -11.28
N LEU A 561 21.56 -3.12 -11.71
CA LEU A 561 20.49 -3.55 -10.81
C LEU A 561 20.89 -4.81 -10.03
N LEU A 562 21.32 -5.86 -10.74
CA LEU A 562 21.74 -7.14 -10.15
C LEU A 562 22.92 -6.99 -9.18
N GLN A 563 23.83 -6.04 -9.42
CA GLN A 563 24.93 -5.74 -8.50
C GLN A 563 24.50 -4.93 -7.27
N LEU A 564 23.45 -4.11 -7.38
CA LEU A 564 22.93 -3.28 -6.29
C LEU A 564 21.92 -4.02 -5.41
N THR A 565 21.23 -5.03 -5.92
CA THR A 565 20.19 -5.78 -5.19
C THR A 565 20.76 -7.08 -4.57
N THR A 566 21.09 -7.01 -3.28
CA THR A 566 21.17 -8.18 -2.37
C THR A 566 19.82 -8.42 -1.67
N ILE A 567 18.74 -7.89 -2.23
CA ILE A 567 17.44 -7.70 -1.59
C ILE A 567 16.42 -8.61 -2.28
N GLU A 568 15.65 -9.35 -1.49
CA GLU A 568 14.47 -10.08 -1.97
C GLU A 568 13.51 -9.12 -2.70
N MET A 569 13.05 -9.50 -3.90
CA MET A 569 12.14 -8.64 -4.67
C MET A 569 10.91 -8.27 -3.83
N SER A 570 10.57 -6.97 -3.77
CA SER A 570 9.38 -6.51 -3.07
C SER A 570 8.12 -7.17 -3.64
N PRO A 571 7.08 -7.44 -2.81
CA PRO A 571 5.82 -8.02 -3.29
C PRO A 571 5.22 -7.26 -4.48
N ALA A 572 5.37 -5.93 -4.50
CA ALA A 572 4.92 -5.08 -5.60
C ALA A 572 5.68 -5.34 -6.92
N MET A 573 7.01 -5.53 -6.86
CA MET A 573 7.81 -5.85 -8.05
C MET A 573 7.55 -7.27 -8.55
N LYS A 574 7.31 -8.23 -7.65
CA LYS A 574 6.91 -9.61 -8.01
C LYS A 574 5.57 -9.60 -8.75
N GLN A 575 4.56 -8.97 -8.15
CA GLN A 575 3.23 -8.84 -8.76
C GLN A 575 3.27 -8.11 -10.12
N LEU A 576 4.08 -7.05 -10.26
CA LEU A 576 4.25 -6.36 -11.54
C LEU A 576 4.92 -7.27 -12.58
N SER A 577 5.97 -7.99 -12.19
CA SER A 577 6.67 -8.93 -13.08
C SER A 577 5.75 -10.04 -13.57
N GLU A 578 4.93 -10.60 -12.68
CA GLU A 578 3.91 -11.60 -13.02
C GLU A 578 2.86 -11.07 -14.00
N LYS A 579 2.35 -9.86 -13.77
CA LYS A 579 1.38 -9.22 -14.69
C LYS A 579 2.00 -8.89 -16.05
N ILE A 580 3.27 -8.46 -16.09
CA ILE A 580 3.97 -8.21 -17.36
C ILE A 580 4.20 -9.54 -18.10
N LEU A 581 4.59 -10.58 -17.38
CA LEU A 581 4.80 -11.92 -17.94
C LEU A 581 3.49 -12.49 -18.51
N SER A 582 2.37 -12.35 -17.80
CA SER A 582 1.06 -12.79 -18.30
C SER A 582 0.65 -12.02 -19.56
N LEU A 583 0.88 -10.71 -19.63
CA LEU A 583 0.65 -9.94 -20.86
C LEU A 583 1.47 -10.45 -22.05
N MET A 584 2.69 -10.93 -21.80
CA MET A 584 3.61 -11.40 -22.85
C MET A 584 3.28 -12.81 -23.35
N LEU A 585 2.77 -13.68 -22.47
CA LEU A 585 2.42 -15.06 -22.80
C LEU A 585 0.98 -15.19 -23.32
N ASP A 586 0.03 -14.49 -22.70
CA ASP A 586 -1.41 -14.68 -22.95
C ASP A 586 -1.92 -13.86 -24.16
N GLN A 587 -1.15 -12.87 -24.61
CA GLN A 587 -1.56 -11.98 -25.70
C GLN A 587 -0.60 -12.09 -26.89
N PRO A 588 -1.07 -11.72 -28.11
CA PRO A 588 -0.18 -11.68 -29.27
C PRO A 588 1.03 -10.80 -29.00
N TRP A 589 2.23 -11.29 -29.34
CA TRP A 589 3.51 -10.61 -29.06
C TRP A 589 3.54 -9.16 -29.56
N TRP A 590 2.86 -8.85 -30.68
CA TRP A 590 2.79 -7.50 -31.24
C TRP A 590 1.97 -6.55 -30.36
N LEU A 591 0.94 -7.06 -29.68
CA LEU A 591 0.10 -6.30 -28.76
C LEU A 591 0.84 -6.04 -27.45
N ALA A 592 1.50 -7.06 -26.90
CA ALA A 592 2.38 -6.91 -25.74
C ALA A 592 3.51 -5.89 -26.04
N TRP A 593 4.13 -5.97 -27.22
CA TRP A 593 5.15 -5.01 -27.65
C TRP A 593 4.59 -3.59 -27.82
N ALA A 594 3.40 -3.44 -28.39
CA ALA A 594 2.76 -2.14 -28.52
C ALA A 594 2.45 -1.50 -27.15
N LEU A 595 1.95 -2.29 -26.19
CA LEU A 595 1.56 -1.80 -24.87
C LEU A 595 2.75 -1.58 -23.92
N ILE A 596 3.78 -2.45 -23.94
CA ILE A 596 4.93 -2.34 -23.03
C ILE A 596 6.02 -1.41 -23.59
N ALA A 597 6.27 -1.44 -24.90
CA ALA A 597 7.38 -0.71 -25.50
C ALA A 597 6.96 0.57 -26.20
N ILE A 598 6.00 0.51 -27.12
CA ILE A 598 5.70 1.65 -28.01
C ILE A 598 4.89 2.73 -27.31
N LEU A 599 3.75 2.35 -26.72
CA LEU A 599 2.79 3.29 -26.16
C LEU A 599 3.41 4.13 -25.02
N PRO A 600 4.07 3.54 -24.00
CA PRO A 600 4.72 4.31 -22.94
C PRO A 600 5.86 5.18 -23.49
N ALA A 601 6.72 4.62 -24.35
CA ALA A 601 7.84 5.38 -24.91
C ALA A 601 7.38 6.64 -25.64
N CYS A 602 6.36 6.55 -26.49
CA CYS A 602 5.85 7.70 -27.22
C CYS A 602 5.30 8.79 -26.29
N LEU A 603 4.47 8.41 -25.32
CA LEU A 603 3.73 9.35 -24.48
C LEU A 603 4.63 9.96 -23.39
N GLU A 604 5.50 9.15 -22.79
CA GLU A 604 6.47 9.61 -21.82
C GLU A 604 7.53 10.51 -22.47
N GLU A 605 8.03 10.21 -23.67
CA GLU A 605 8.94 11.12 -24.37
C GLU A 605 8.29 12.49 -24.61
N LEU A 606 7.00 12.53 -25.00
CA LEU A 606 6.28 13.79 -25.18
C LEU A 606 6.23 14.61 -23.89
N LEU A 607 5.88 13.99 -22.75
CA LEU A 607 5.85 14.68 -21.46
C LEU A 607 7.25 15.13 -21.03
N PHE A 608 8.20 14.21 -20.99
CA PHE A 608 9.50 14.43 -20.36
C PHE A 608 10.49 15.21 -21.25
N ARG A 609 10.64 14.79 -22.51
CA ARG A 609 11.63 15.38 -23.43
C ARG A 609 11.03 16.49 -24.26
N GLY A 610 9.74 16.42 -24.54
CA GLY A 610 9.00 17.51 -25.16
C GLY A 610 8.69 18.63 -24.17
N TRP A 611 7.76 18.39 -23.23
CA TRP A 611 7.24 19.44 -22.37
C TRP A 611 8.22 19.87 -21.26
N VAL A 612 8.65 18.94 -20.41
CA VAL A 612 9.44 19.22 -19.20
C VAL A 612 10.84 19.72 -19.53
N LEU A 613 11.57 19.01 -20.41
CA LEU A 613 12.92 19.40 -20.81
C LEU A 613 12.94 20.78 -21.48
N SER A 614 11.96 21.08 -22.35
CA SER A 614 11.83 22.40 -22.96
C SER A 614 11.53 23.48 -21.93
N ALA A 615 10.62 23.21 -20.98
CA ALA A 615 10.31 24.14 -19.89
C ALA A 615 11.54 24.48 -19.05
N PHE A 616 12.36 23.49 -18.71
CA PHE A 616 13.57 23.68 -17.90
C PHE A 616 14.70 24.37 -18.70
N CYS A 617 14.86 24.05 -19.99
CA CYS A 617 15.84 24.70 -20.86
C CYS A 617 15.55 26.19 -21.06
N GLY A 618 14.29 26.60 -21.19
CA GLY A 618 13.94 27.99 -21.48
C GLY A 618 14.27 28.41 -22.92
N GLU A 619 13.88 29.63 -23.31
CA GLU A 619 13.89 30.06 -24.72
C GLU A 619 15.30 30.25 -25.30
N LYS A 620 16.25 30.66 -24.45
CA LYS A 620 17.67 30.89 -24.77
C LYS A 620 18.55 30.15 -23.75
N PRO A 621 18.67 28.81 -23.87
CA PRO A 621 19.38 28.02 -22.88
C PRO A 621 20.91 28.22 -22.97
N SER A 622 21.55 28.48 -21.82
CA SER A 622 23.01 28.38 -21.68
C SER A 622 23.43 26.90 -21.58
N LYS A 623 24.69 26.56 -21.90
CA LYS A 623 25.18 25.17 -21.78
C LYS A 623 25.00 24.60 -20.36
N GLN A 624 25.20 25.43 -19.34
CA GLN A 624 24.98 25.05 -17.93
C GLN A 624 23.49 24.77 -17.66
N ARG A 625 22.59 25.63 -18.15
CA ARG A 625 21.14 25.43 -18.00
C ARG A 625 20.65 24.17 -18.71
N MET A 626 21.20 23.85 -19.88
CA MET A 626 20.90 22.60 -20.59
C MET A 626 21.30 21.36 -19.78
N ALA A 627 22.49 21.36 -19.19
CA ALA A 627 22.96 20.25 -18.36
C ALA A 627 22.07 20.06 -17.11
N ILE A 628 21.71 21.16 -16.45
CA ILE A 628 20.79 21.14 -15.30
C ILE A 628 19.40 20.64 -15.73
N ALA A 629 18.90 21.08 -16.88
CA ALA A 629 17.60 20.66 -17.39
C ALA A 629 17.56 19.15 -17.70
N VAL A 630 18.61 18.60 -18.33
CA VAL A 630 18.72 17.15 -18.58
C VAL A 630 18.74 16.37 -17.28
N PHE A 631 19.55 16.81 -16.31
CA PHE A 631 19.65 16.16 -15.01
C PHE A 631 18.33 16.20 -14.23
N ALA A 632 17.70 17.37 -14.14
CA ALA A 632 16.44 17.56 -13.43
C ALA A 632 15.29 16.76 -14.06
N GLN A 633 15.21 16.75 -15.40
CA GLN A 633 14.18 15.95 -16.09
C GLN A 633 14.42 14.45 -15.88
N ALA A 634 15.67 13.98 -15.91
CA ALA A 634 16.00 12.57 -15.69
C ALA A 634 15.59 12.08 -14.29
N ILE A 635 15.75 12.93 -13.26
CA ILE A 635 15.24 12.65 -11.91
C ILE A 635 13.71 12.53 -11.93
N CYS A 636 13.03 13.50 -12.56
CA CYS A 636 11.57 13.48 -12.65
C CYS A 636 11.07 12.21 -13.36
N PHE A 637 11.75 11.80 -14.43
CA PHE A 637 11.46 10.58 -15.18
C PHE A 637 11.62 9.32 -14.30
N ALA A 638 12.69 9.22 -13.51
CA ALA A 638 12.91 8.09 -12.61
C ALA A 638 11.86 8.02 -11.47
N ILE A 639 11.52 9.16 -10.86
CA ILE A 639 10.49 9.24 -9.81
C ILE A 639 9.12 8.81 -10.35
N PHE A 640 8.81 9.19 -11.58
CA PHE A 640 7.52 8.88 -12.24
C PHE A 640 7.27 7.38 -12.44
N HIS A 641 8.31 6.55 -12.33
CA HIS A 641 8.19 5.09 -12.42
C HIS A 641 7.83 4.41 -11.09
N LEU A 642 7.75 5.16 -9.98
CA LEU A 642 7.22 4.77 -8.67
C LEU A 642 7.83 3.52 -7.99
N LEU A 643 8.85 2.90 -8.59
CA LEU A 643 9.54 1.71 -8.10
C LEU A 643 10.99 2.06 -7.76
N PRO A 644 11.34 2.18 -6.46
CA PRO A 644 12.69 2.55 -6.02
C PRO A 644 13.79 1.67 -6.64
N GLU A 645 13.52 0.38 -6.82
CA GLU A 645 14.47 -0.59 -7.37
C GLU A 645 14.80 -0.28 -8.85
N ARG A 646 13.87 0.27 -9.62
CA ARG A 646 14.08 0.65 -11.04
C ARG A 646 14.61 2.07 -11.24
N MET A 647 14.64 2.89 -10.19
CA MET A 647 15.04 4.30 -10.30
C MET A 647 16.47 4.51 -10.84
N PRO A 648 17.50 3.76 -10.42
CA PRO A 648 18.86 3.97 -10.95
C PRO A 648 18.95 3.76 -12.47
N GLN A 649 18.35 2.68 -12.98
CA GLN A 649 18.33 2.35 -14.40
C GLN A 649 17.52 3.38 -15.20
N THR A 650 16.32 3.73 -14.75
CA THR A 650 15.45 4.69 -15.43
C THR A 650 16.03 6.10 -15.40
N PHE A 651 16.76 6.48 -14.34
CA PHE A 651 17.50 7.74 -14.28
C PHE A 651 18.61 7.83 -15.34
N LEU A 652 19.43 6.77 -15.49
CA LEU A 652 20.48 6.71 -16.52
C LEU A 652 19.90 6.78 -17.94
N LEU A 653 18.80 6.06 -18.19
CA LEU A 653 18.04 6.17 -19.43
C LEU A 653 17.49 7.61 -19.64
N GLY A 654 17.00 8.23 -18.56
CA GLY A 654 16.58 9.62 -18.48
C GLY A 654 17.62 10.61 -18.99
N LEU A 655 18.86 10.48 -18.51
CA LEU A 655 20.01 11.30 -18.90
C LEU A 655 20.37 11.11 -20.38
N ALA A 656 20.39 9.86 -20.85
CA ALA A 656 20.69 9.54 -22.23
C ALA A 656 19.65 10.15 -23.18
N LEU A 657 18.37 9.93 -22.92
CA LEU A 657 17.27 10.42 -23.76
C LEU A 657 17.22 11.95 -23.82
N GLY A 658 17.38 12.63 -22.67
CA GLY A 658 17.47 14.10 -22.64
C GLY A 658 18.66 14.64 -23.45
N THR A 659 19.82 13.98 -23.34
CA THR A 659 21.01 14.34 -24.10
C THR A 659 20.82 14.12 -25.61
N ILE A 660 20.19 13.00 -26.01
CA ILE A 660 19.87 12.68 -27.40
C ILE A 660 19.02 13.78 -28.05
N VAL A 661 17.96 14.25 -27.37
CA VAL A 661 17.10 15.31 -27.90
C VAL A 661 17.88 16.61 -28.06
N LEU A 662 18.74 16.98 -27.11
CA LEU A 662 19.54 18.20 -27.23
C LEU A 662 20.63 18.12 -28.32
N LEU A 663 21.22 16.94 -28.53
CA LEU A 663 22.21 16.72 -29.59
C LEU A 663 21.59 16.71 -30.99
N THR A 664 20.47 16.02 -31.15
CA THR A 664 19.82 15.81 -32.46
C THR A 664 18.81 16.90 -32.81
N LYS A 665 18.36 17.68 -31.81
CA LYS A 665 17.23 18.63 -31.87
C LYS A 665 15.93 17.97 -32.35
N SER A 666 15.80 16.68 -32.10
CA SER A 666 14.70 15.84 -32.53
C SER A 666 14.31 14.88 -31.41
N ILE A 667 13.02 14.69 -31.21
CA ILE A 667 12.51 13.73 -30.24
C ILE A 667 12.51 12.28 -30.77
N TYR A 668 12.50 12.09 -32.09
CA TYR A 668 12.37 10.75 -32.70
C TYR A 668 13.51 9.79 -32.34
N PRO A 669 14.80 10.19 -32.34
CA PRO A 669 15.88 9.32 -31.89
C PRO A 669 15.77 8.92 -30.41
N ALA A 670 15.20 9.77 -29.57
CA ALA A 670 14.94 9.45 -28.16
C ALA A 670 13.77 8.46 -28.04
N ILE A 671 12.68 8.66 -28.77
CA ILE A 671 11.56 7.69 -28.82
C ILE A 671 12.06 6.31 -29.24
N LEU A 672 12.88 6.21 -30.31
CA LEU A 672 13.44 4.93 -30.74
C LEU A 672 14.39 4.30 -29.71
N CYS A 673 15.19 5.13 -29.03
CA CYS A 673 16.05 4.68 -27.93
C CYS A 673 15.21 4.08 -26.79
N HIS A 674 14.14 4.75 -26.40
CA HIS A 674 13.24 4.28 -25.34
C HIS A 674 12.47 3.01 -25.78
N ILE A 675 11.94 2.95 -27.00
CA ILE A 675 11.31 1.75 -27.56
C ILE A 675 12.31 0.58 -27.54
N ALA A 676 13.54 0.79 -28.00
CA ALA A 676 14.57 -0.26 -28.00
C ALA A 676 14.86 -0.77 -26.58
N ASN A 677 15.01 0.14 -25.61
CA ASN A 677 15.20 -0.23 -24.21
C ASN A 677 14.03 -1.08 -23.68
N ASN A 678 12.78 -0.68 -23.94
CA ASN A 678 11.59 -1.38 -23.44
C ASN A 678 11.28 -2.67 -24.23
N SER A 679 11.86 -2.81 -25.42
CA SER A 679 11.74 -4.04 -26.23
C SER A 679 12.70 -5.14 -25.77
N MET A 680 13.80 -4.80 -25.08
CA MET A 680 14.82 -5.78 -24.67
C MET A 680 14.28 -6.88 -23.74
N PRO A 681 13.45 -6.61 -22.71
CA PRO A 681 12.82 -7.68 -21.93
C PRO A 681 12.01 -8.66 -22.80
N LEU A 682 11.27 -8.14 -23.78
CA LEU A 682 10.46 -8.96 -24.70
C LEU A 682 11.33 -9.79 -25.63
N LEU A 683 12.40 -9.20 -26.16
CA LEU A 683 13.35 -9.90 -27.01
C LEU A 683 14.09 -11.00 -26.24
N LEU A 684 14.51 -10.73 -25.00
CA LEU A 684 15.19 -11.71 -24.15
C LEU A 684 14.27 -12.89 -23.84
N LEU A 685 13.00 -12.64 -23.48
CA LEU A 685 12.03 -13.71 -23.26
C LEU A 685 11.72 -14.48 -24.55
N TYR A 686 11.58 -13.80 -25.69
CA TYR A 686 11.36 -14.47 -26.96
C TYR A 686 12.55 -15.38 -27.35
N MET A 687 13.78 -14.94 -27.05
CA MET A 687 15.00 -15.69 -27.34
C MET A 687 15.18 -16.95 -26.48
N THR A 688 14.54 -17.05 -25.31
CA THR A 688 14.57 -18.29 -24.53
C THR A 688 13.69 -19.38 -25.15
N GLY A 689 12.83 -19.05 -26.12
CA GLY A 689 11.91 -20.01 -26.75
C GLY A 689 10.78 -20.48 -25.83
N ILE A 690 10.66 -19.86 -24.65
CA ILE A 690 9.63 -20.14 -23.65
C ILE A 690 8.32 -19.56 -24.17
N GLN A 691 7.43 -20.44 -24.63
CA GLN A 691 6.09 -20.07 -25.11
C GLN A 691 5.03 -20.25 -24.04
N ASP A 692 5.32 -21.04 -23.00
CA ASP A 692 4.39 -21.38 -21.93
C ASP A 692 5.02 -21.13 -20.56
N LYS A 693 4.20 -20.62 -19.62
CA LYS A 693 4.60 -20.30 -18.23
C LYS A 693 5.20 -21.51 -17.49
N GLU A 694 4.80 -22.72 -17.89
CA GLU A 694 5.25 -24.03 -17.36
C GLU A 694 6.72 -24.37 -17.71
N SER A 695 7.34 -23.70 -18.68
CA SER A 695 8.71 -24.00 -19.14
C SER A 695 9.79 -23.10 -18.52
N LEU A 696 9.43 -22.22 -17.59
CA LEU A 696 10.37 -21.38 -16.84
C LEU A 696 11.04 -22.21 -15.73
N PRO A 697 12.38 -22.35 -15.71
CA PRO A 697 13.06 -23.04 -14.61
C PRO A 697 12.85 -22.32 -13.27
N GLU A 698 12.59 -23.09 -12.20
CA GLU A 698 12.36 -22.62 -10.81
C GLU A 698 13.43 -21.61 -10.32
N SER A 699 14.65 -21.69 -10.85
CA SER A 699 15.78 -20.82 -10.51
C SER A 699 15.62 -19.36 -10.91
N VAL A 700 14.64 -19.01 -11.76
CA VAL A 700 14.36 -17.61 -12.14
C VAL A 700 13.55 -16.89 -11.05
N ALA A 701 12.84 -17.62 -10.17
CA ALA A 701 11.93 -17.05 -9.19
C ALA A 701 12.50 -16.93 -7.77
N THR A 702 13.53 -17.72 -7.40
CA THR A 702 13.90 -17.90 -5.98
C THR A 702 15.33 -17.50 -5.60
N ASP A 703 16.34 -17.57 -6.47
CA ASP A 703 17.74 -17.26 -6.11
C ASP A 703 18.39 -16.19 -7.01
N VAL A 704 17.99 -14.93 -6.84
CA VAL A 704 18.58 -13.78 -7.57
C VAL A 704 20.02 -13.48 -7.12
N THR A 705 20.49 -14.06 -6.01
CA THR A 705 21.83 -13.80 -5.47
C THR A 705 22.97 -14.42 -6.28
N THR A 706 22.69 -15.28 -7.25
CA THR A 706 23.70 -15.95 -8.10
C THR A 706 23.63 -15.57 -9.58
N LEU A 707 22.66 -14.75 -10.00
CA LEU A 707 22.46 -14.39 -11.40
C LEU A 707 23.36 -13.21 -11.82
N SER A 708 24.60 -13.49 -12.22
CA SER A 708 25.47 -12.49 -12.86
C SER A 708 25.38 -12.59 -14.39
N LEU A 709 25.10 -11.47 -15.08
CA LEU A 709 25.18 -11.41 -16.54
C LEU A 709 26.63 -11.73 -17.00
N PRO A 710 26.82 -12.52 -18.07
CA PRO A 710 28.15 -12.87 -18.54
C PRO A 710 28.95 -11.61 -18.91
N PRO A 711 30.24 -11.50 -18.54
CA PRO A 711 31.06 -10.31 -18.81
C PRO A 711 31.07 -9.90 -20.29
N GLU A 712 30.95 -10.87 -21.19
CA GLU A 712 30.87 -10.69 -22.65
C GLU A 712 29.61 -9.93 -23.07
N ALA A 713 28.46 -10.21 -22.45
CA ALA A 713 27.20 -9.50 -22.74
C ALA A 713 27.26 -8.05 -22.23
N ILE A 714 27.88 -7.81 -21.07
CA ILE A 714 28.10 -6.46 -20.53
C ILE A 714 29.06 -5.67 -21.45
N ALA A 715 30.14 -6.30 -21.91
CA ALA A 715 31.09 -5.68 -22.83
C ALA A 715 30.46 -5.38 -24.21
N ALA A 716 29.66 -6.30 -24.75
CA ALA A 716 28.91 -6.10 -25.98
C ALA A 716 27.89 -4.96 -25.86
N ALA A 717 27.15 -4.90 -24.75
CA ALA A 717 26.24 -3.80 -24.45
C ALA A 717 26.96 -2.44 -24.29
N GLY A 718 28.13 -2.43 -23.66
CA GLY A 718 29.00 -1.25 -23.63
C GLY A 718 29.42 -0.81 -25.03
N GLY A 719 29.80 -1.75 -25.88
CA GLY A 719 30.16 -1.51 -27.28
C GLY A 719 29.01 -0.93 -28.12
N THR A 720 27.79 -1.44 -27.96
CA THR A 720 26.61 -0.92 -28.69
C THR A 720 26.23 0.48 -28.24
N VAL A 721 26.33 0.80 -26.94
CA VAL A 721 26.13 2.17 -26.43
C VAL A 721 27.18 3.13 -26.98
N VAL A 722 28.46 2.73 -27.01
CA VAL A 722 29.54 3.56 -27.56
C VAL A 722 29.34 3.81 -29.05
N LEU A 723 29.03 2.77 -29.82
CA LEU A 723 28.75 2.88 -31.26
C LEU A 723 27.53 3.77 -31.52
N GLY A 724 26.45 3.58 -30.75
CA GLY A 724 25.26 4.42 -30.80
C GLY A 724 25.56 5.89 -30.51
N GLY A 725 26.35 6.15 -29.48
CA GLY A 725 26.84 7.49 -29.13
C GLY A 725 27.68 8.13 -30.24
N ILE A 726 28.58 7.37 -30.88
CA ILE A 726 29.37 7.83 -32.02
C ILE A 726 28.45 8.22 -33.18
N LEU A 727 27.46 7.38 -33.53
CA LEU A 727 26.50 7.68 -34.59
C LEU A 727 25.67 8.93 -34.29
N LEU A 728 25.24 9.12 -33.04
CA LEU A 728 24.54 10.33 -32.59
C LEU A 728 25.42 11.58 -32.72
N VAL A 729 26.70 11.52 -32.35
CA VAL A 729 27.64 12.65 -32.50
C VAL A 729 27.97 12.92 -33.97
N VAL A 730 28.16 11.87 -34.76
CA VAL A 730 28.43 11.93 -36.21
C VAL A 730 27.24 12.51 -36.97
N SER A 731 26.01 12.19 -36.57
CA SER A 731 24.80 12.79 -37.12
C SER A 731 24.82 14.34 -37.05
N ASN A 732 25.39 14.87 -35.96
CA ASN A 732 25.54 16.30 -35.74
C ASN A 732 26.78 16.87 -36.49
N LYS A 733 27.86 16.09 -36.63
CA LYS A 733 29.09 16.49 -37.35
C LYS A 733 29.05 16.32 -38.86
N LEU A 734 28.16 15.52 -39.45
CA LEU A 734 27.88 15.47 -40.90
C LEU A 734 27.34 16.81 -41.45
N ARG A 735 27.01 17.77 -40.57
CA ARG A 735 26.86 19.21 -40.90
C ARG A 735 28.16 19.90 -41.30
N MET A 736 29.32 19.34 -41.00
CA MET A 736 30.65 19.90 -41.26
C MET A 736 31.55 18.90 -41.98
N ARG A 737 32.20 19.37 -43.04
CA ARG A 737 32.99 18.60 -44.03
C ARG A 737 33.91 17.56 -43.39
N CYS A 738 33.59 16.27 -43.49
CA CYS A 738 34.54 15.17 -43.31
C CYS A 738 34.21 14.00 -44.24
N SER A 739 35.26 13.31 -44.70
CA SER A 739 35.20 12.28 -45.74
C SER A 739 34.73 10.93 -45.18
N LEU A 740 33.85 10.27 -45.94
CA LEU A 740 33.24 8.97 -45.67
C LEU A 740 34.27 7.84 -45.43
N ALA A 741 35.53 8.02 -45.82
CA ALA A 741 36.58 7.00 -45.72
C ALA A 741 36.93 6.63 -44.28
N ARG A 742 36.86 7.57 -43.31
CA ARG A 742 37.17 7.28 -41.89
C ARG A 742 36.05 6.55 -41.14
N ILE A 743 34.83 6.60 -41.67
CA ILE A 743 33.65 5.95 -41.06
C ILE A 743 33.60 4.47 -41.44
N ALA A 744 33.97 4.14 -42.68
CA ALA A 744 34.07 2.74 -43.13
C ALA A 744 35.14 1.95 -42.36
N THR A 745 36.28 2.57 -42.04
CA THR A 745 37.36 1.92 -41.28
C THR A 745 36.97 1.59 -39.84
N LEU A 746 36.12 2.41 -39.21
CA LEU A 746 35.69 2.20 -37.83
C LEU A 746 34.60 1.12 -37.72
N ILE A 747 33.70 1.05 -38.70
CA ILE A 747 32.64 0.02 -38.81
C ILE A 747 33.25 -1.36 -39.10
N LEU A 748 34.29 -1.41 -39.95
CA LEU A 748 35.02 -2.65 -40.23
C LEU A 748 35.79 -3.18 -39.01
N LEU A 749 36.29 -2.30 -38.13
CA LEU A 749 36.98 -2.69 -36.91
C LEU A 749 36.04 -3.30 -35.84
N THR A 750 34.75 -2.91 -35.82
CA THR A 750 33.75 -3.50 -34.92
C THR A 750 33.19 -4.84 -35.41
N ILE A 751 33.21 -5.10 -36.73
CA ILE A 751 32.71 -6.36 -37.31
C ILE A 751 33.74 -7.49 -37.17
N SER A 752 35.03 -7.18 -37.02
CA SER A 752 36.10 -8.19 -36.88
C SER A 752 36.28 -8.79 -35.47
N CYS A 753 35.45 -8.42 -34.48
CA CYS A 753 35.50 -9.05 -33.14
C CYS A 753 34.44 -10.16 -32.92
N PHE A 754 33.60 -10.46 -33.91
CA PHE A 754 32.60 -11.54 -33.81
C PHE A 754 32.91 -12.67 -34.79
N SER A 755 33.89 -13.49 -34.43
CA SER A 755 34.03 -14.85 -34.94
C SER A 755 34.93 -15.64 -34.01
N ASN A 756 34.37 -16.05 -32.88
CA ASN A 756 34.69 -17.33 -32.24
C ASN A 756 33.83 -17.49 -30.99
N SER A 757 32.76 -18.26 -31.08
CA SER A 757 32.31 -19.05 -29.94
C SER A 757 32.02 -20.46 -30.45
N GLN A 758 32.95 -21.35 -30.11
CA GLN A 758 32.85 -22.78 -30.33
C GLN A 758 31.67 -23.31 -29.52
N SER A 759 30.63 -23.79 -30.21
CA SER A 759 29.51 -24.50 -29.60
C SER A 759 29.97 -25.89 -29.18
N ASN A 760 30.32 -26.07 -27.91
CA ASN A 760 30.40 -27.39 -27.30
C ASN A 760 28.98 -27.89 -27.04
N HIS A 761 28.48 -28.74 -27.94
CA HIS A 761 27.36 -29.62 -27.66
C HIS A 761 27.79 -30.64 -26.60
N LEU A 762 27.28 -30.50 -25.37
CA LEU A 762 27.25 -31.59 -24.41
C LEU A 762 25.95 -32.37 -24.64
N LEU A 763 26.10 -33.54 -25.27
CA LEU A 763 25.11 -34.61 -25.27
C LEU A 763 25.02 -35.15 -23.84
N ALA A 764 23.96 -34.78 -23.10
CA ALA A 764 23.55 -35.51 -21.92
C ALA A 764 22.50 -36.55 -22.35
N GLN A 765 22.87 -37.83 -22.23
CA GLN A 765 21.98 -38.96 -22.41
C GLN A 765 20.99 -39.02 -21.24
N GLU A 766 19.70 -39.07 -21.53
CA GLU A 766 18.68 -39.47 -20.56
C GLU A 766 18.78 -40.99 -20.32
N PRO A 767 18.71 -41.47 -19.06
CA PRO A 767 18.51 -42.88 -18.79
C PRO A 767 17.02 -43.22 -18.87
N THR A 768 16.60 -43.84 -19.97
CA THR A 768 15.34 -44.59 -20.03
C THR A 768 15.46 -45.87 -19.20
N THR A 769 14.76 -45.94 -18.07
CA THR A 769 14.36 -47.21 -17.45
C THR A 769 12.84 -47.28 -17.42
N GLN A 770 12.25 -47.89 -18.46
CA GLN A 770 10.86 -48.34 -18.41
C GLN A 770 10.78 -49.56 -17.48
N LYS A 771 10.21 -49.37 -16.28
CA LYS A 771 9.57 -50.46 -15.54
C LYS A 771 8.12 -50.55 -16.02
N THR A 772 7.76 -51.66 -16.65
CA THR A 772 6.38 -52.05 -16.94
C THR A 772 5.66 -52.36 -15.63
N THR A 773 4.91 -51.39 -15.12
CA THR A 773 3.92 -51.59 -14.04
C THR A 773 2.56 -51.97 -14.64
N GLN A 774 1.81 -52.82 -13.94
CA GLN A 774 0.41 -53.11 -14.29
C GLN A 774 -0.41 -51.80 -14.22
N PRO A 775 -1.42 -51.62 -15.09
CA PRO A 775 -2.23 -50.41 -15.09
C PRO A 775 -3.05 -50.34 -13.79
N LEU A 776 -3.00 -49.18 -13.12
CA LEU A 776 -3.78 -48.90 -11.92
C LEU A 776 -5.27 -48.87 -12.23
N GLN A 777 -6.09 -49.49 -11.38
CA GLN A 777 -7.54 -49.46 -11.49
C GLN A 777 -8.08 -48.20 -10.79
N VAL A 778 -8.67 -47.29 -11.56
CA VAL A 778 -9.07 -45.95 -11.08
C VAL A 778 -10.59 -45.81 -11.18
N GLY A 779 -11.25 -45.75 -10.02
CA GLY A 779 -12.69 -45.63 -9.91
C GLY A 779 -13.14 -44.19 -10.15
N VAL A 780 -14.16 -43.98 -10.97
CA VAL A 780 -14.71 -42.65 -11.29
C VAL A 780 -16.21 -42.59 -11.06
N PHE A 781 -16.67 -41.54 -10.38
CA PHE A 781 -18.09 -41.25 -10.23
C PHE A 781 -18.61 -40.40 -11.41
N PRO A 782 -19.58 -40.88 -12.22
CA PRO A 782 -20.12 -40.11 -13.35
C PRO A 782 -20.97 -38.93 -12.87
N MET A 783 -20.56 -37.70 -13.21
CA MET A 783 -21.26 -36.46 -12.84
C MET A 783 -20.94 -35.35 -13.86
N LYS A 784 -21.95 -34.54 -14.22
CA LYS A 784 -21.80 -33.43 -15.17
C LYS A 784 -20.74 -32.42 -14.67
N GLY A 785 -19.83 -31.99 -15.55
CA GLY A 785 -18.67 -31.15 -15.24
C GLY A 785 -17.49 -31.87 -14.56
N LEU A 786 -17.76 -32.97 -13.84
CA LEU A 786 -16.74 -33.70 -13.06
C LEU A 786 -16.16 -34.90 -13.83
N ALA A 787 -17.01 -35.76 -14.38
CA ALA A 787 -16.66 -36.88 -15.24
C ALA A 787 -17.86 -37.29 -16.12
N GLU A 788 -17.84 -36.87 -17.38
CA GLU A 788 -18.86 -37.11 -18.39
C GLU A 788 -18.42 -38.14 -19.43
N TYR A 789 -19.37 -38.99 -19.83
CA TYR A 789 -19.18 -40.06 -20.80
C TYR A 789 -20.07 -39.79 -22.02
N GLY A 790 -19.50 -39.16 -23.06
CA GLY A 790 -20.24 -38.71 -24.25
C GLY A 790 -19.49 -38.82 -25.59
N GLY A 791 -18.30 -39.46 -25.62
CA GLY A 791 -17.47 -39.67 -26.82
C GLY A 791 -16.46 -40.82 -26.65
N GLU A 792 -15.50 -41.00 -27.56
CA GLU A 792 -14.51 -42.11 -27.51
C GLU A 792 -13.63 -42.13 -26.23
N LYS A 793 -13.59 -41.04 -25.45
CA LYS A 793 -12.92 -40.95 -24.14
C LYS A 793 -13.75 -40.10 -23.15
N PRO A 794 -13.75 -40.43 -21.85
CA PRO A 794 -14.37 -39.60 -20.82
C PRO A 794 -13.65 -38.26 -20.68
N HIS A 795 -14.38 -37.21 -20.28
CA HIS A 795 -13.85 -35.86 -20.04
C HIS A 795 -14.53 -35.22 -18.82
N GLY A 796 -13.86 -34.29 -18.15
CA GLY A 796 -14.37 -33.61 -16.95
C GLY A 796 -13.23 -33.21 -16.00
N TYR A 797 -13.54 -32.40 -14.99
CA TYR A 797 -12.55 -31.91 -14.02
C TYR A 797 -11.72 -33.05 -13.39
N SER A 798 -12.37 -34.10 -12.89
CA SER A 798 -11.68 -35.24 -12.25
C SER A 798 -10.84 -36.06 -13.25
N ILE A 799 -11.25 -36.09 -14.52
CA ILE A 799 -10.52 -36.79 -15.58
C ILE A 799 -9.26 -36.02 -15.97
N ASP A 800 -9.38 -34.70 -16.14
CA ASP A 800 -8.24 -33.82 -16.45
C ASP A 800 -7.24 -33.81 -15.30
N LEU A 801 -7.72 -33.71 -14.06
CA LEU A 801 -6.91 -33.81 -12.84
C LEU A 801 -6.11 -35.13 -12.81
N TRP A 802 -6.77 -36.27 -13.05
CA TRP A 802 -6.10 -37.57 -13.04
C TRP A 802 -5.13 -37.78 -14.20
N ASN A 803 -5.45 -37.28 -15.39
CA ASN A 803 -4.56 -37.35 -16.55
C ASN A 803 -3.26 -36.56 -16.32
N ASP A 804 -3.30 -35.46 -15.57
CA ASP A 804 -2.12 -34.70 -15.18
C ASP A 804 -1.32 -35.44 -14.09
N LEU A 805 -2.01 -35.91 -13.04
CA LEU A 805 -1.40 -36.66 -11.94
C LEU A 805 -0.69 -37.93 -12.42
N SER A 806 -1.37 -38.78 -13.21
CA SER A 806 -0.84 -40.05 -13.71
C SER A 806 0.42 -39.87 -14.59
N LYS A 807 0.50 -38.78 -15.37
CA LYS A 807 1.70 -38.42 -16.13
C LYS A 807 2.87 -38.05 -15.22
N ARG A 808 2.63 -37.28 -14.15
CA ARG A 808 3.68 -36.83 -13.21
C ARG A 808 4.27 -37.97 -12.40
N ILE A 809 3.44 -38.93 -11.99
CA ILE A 809 3.90 -40.12 -11.26
C ILE A 809 4.31 -41.27 -12.20
N ASN A 810 4.24 -41.06 -13.53
CA ASN A 810 4.62 -42.01 -14.58
C ASN A 810 3.94 -43.39 -14.44
N VAL A 811 2.61 -43.40 -14.27
CA VAL A 811 1.80 -44.63 -14.16
C VAL A 811 0.81 -44.73 -15.31
N SER A 812 0.53 -45.95 -15.76
CA SER A 812 -0.62 -46.26 -16.63
C SER A 812 -1.84 -46.57 -15.76
N SER A 813 -3.04 -46.23 -16.23
CA SER A 813 -4.29 -46.47 -15.49
C SER A 813 -5.46 -46.84 -16.40
N GLU A 814 -6.39 -47.62 -15.86
CA GLU A 814 -7.68 -47.98 -16.46
C GLU A 814 -8.82 -47.35 -15.63
N LEU A 815 -9.75 -46.65 -16.29
CA LEU A 815 -10.85 -45.95 -15.62
C LEU A 815 -12.10 -46.85 -15.50
N ILE A 816 -12.55 -47.11 -14.28
CA ILE A 816 -13.77 -47.86 -13.98
C ILE A 816 -14.87 -46.90 -13.54
N ALA A 817 -15.93 -46.76 -14.34
CA ALA A 817 -17.08 -45.93 -14.00
C ALA A 817 -18.12 -46.72 -13.18
N ILE A 818 -18.51 -46.22 -12.01
CA ILE A 818 -19.58 -46.82 -11.20
C ILE A 818 -20.52 -45.71 -10.72
N SER A 819 -21.82 -45.83 -11.04
CA SER A 819 -22.85 -44.81 -10.75
C SER A 819 -23.30 -44.75 -9.27
N SER A 820 -22.51 -45.30 -8.34
CA SER A 820 -22.81 -45.32 -6.91
C SER A 820 -21.54 -45.07 -6.12
N ILE A 821 -21.50 -43.93 -5.41
CA ILE A 821 -20.35 -43.51 -4.63
C ILE A 821 -20.07 -44.46 -3.46
N GLU A 822 -21.11 -45.06 -2.87
CA GLU A 822 -21.00 -46.05 -1.80
C GLU A 822 -20.31 -47.33 -2.28
N LYS A 823 -20.65 -47.80 -3.49
CA LYS A 823 -20.00 -48.96 -4.11
C LYS A 823 -18.55 -48.67 -4.49
N LEU A 824 -18.26 -47.47 -5.01
CA LEU A 824 -16.89 -47.03 -5.28
C LEU A 824 -16.07 -47.00 -3.99
N PHE A 825 -16.61 -46.39 -2.94
CA PHE A 825 -15.93 -46.27 -1.65
C PHE A 825 -15.64 -47.65 -1.03
N ALA A 826 -16.61 -48.56 -1.06
CA ALA A 826 -16.43 -49.94 -0.58
C ALA A 826 -15.38 -50.71 -1.42
N ALA A 827 -15.36 -50.52 -2.75
CA ALA A 827 -14.36 -51.15 -3.62
C ALA A 827 -12.94 -50.60 -3.36
N THR A 828 -12.79 -49.31 -3.08
CA THR A 828 -11.50 -48.73 -2.66
C THR A 828 -11.07 -49.21 -1.28
N GLN A 829 -12.00 -49.36 -0.34
CA GLN A 829 -11.73 -49.93 0.98
C GLN A 829 -11.21 -51.38 0.89
N ASN A 830 -11.77 -52.18 -0.01
CA ASN A 830 -11.37 -53.58 -0.19
C ASN A 830 -10.09 -53.75 -1.03
N GLY A 831 -9.57 -52.68 -1.64
CA GLY A 831 -8.41 -52.71 -2.53
C GLY A 831 -8.71 -53.19 -3.95
N ASP A 832 -9.99 -53.25 -4.36
CA ASP A 832 -10.40 -53.57 -5.73
C ASP A 832 -10.17 -52.39 -6.70
N ILE A 833 -10.05 -51.17 -6.14
CA ILE A 833 -9.76 -49.92 -6.85
C ILE A 833 -8.57 -49.24 -6.16
N ASP A 834 -7.54 -48.93 -6.93
CA ASP A 834 -6.30 -48.33 -6.43
C ASP A 834 -6.46 -46.83 -6.08
N VAL A 835 -7.30 -46.12 -6.84
CA VAL A 835 -7.60 -44.68 -6.63
C VAL A 835 -9.06 -44.36 -6.94
N LEU A 836 -9.74 -43.64 -6.05
CA LEU A 836 -11.10 -43.15 -6.24
C LEU A 836 -11.11 -41.67 -6.62
N LEU A 837 -11.66 -41.36 -7.78
CA LEU A 837 -11.92 -40.01 -8.31
C LEU A 837 -13.42 -39.70 -8.18
N GLY A 838 -13.78 -38.94 -7.15
CA GLY A 838 -15.17 -38.55 -6.93
C GLY A 838 -15.27 -37.36 -5.99
N PRO A 839 -16.47 -36.75 -5.86
CA PRO A 839 -16.72 -35.67 -4.91
C PRO A 839 -16.85 -36.28 -3.50
N LEU A 840 -15.76 -36.86 -3.02
CA LEU A 840 -15.70 -37.54 -1.74
C LEU A 840 -15.11 -36.58 -0.71
N ALA A 841 -15.98 -35.98 0.08
CA ALA A 841 -15.55 -35.09 1.16
C ALA A 841 -14.70 -35.86 2.17
N MET A 842 -13.56 -35.28 2.53
CA MET A 842 -12.68 -35.76 3.59
C MET A 842 -13.40 -35.61 4.92
N THR A 843 -13.59 -36.72 5.63
CA THR A 843 -14.19 -36.74 6.97
C THR A 843 -13.41 -37.69 7.84
N GLU A 844 -13.41 -37.43 9.16
CA GLU A 844 -12.71 -38.28 10.14
C GLU A 844 -13.19 -39.74 10.06
N GLN A 845 -14.48 -39.96 9.83
CA GLN A 845 -15.05 -41.31 9.72
C GLN A 845 -14.54 -42.06 8.49
N ARG A 846 -14.32 -41.36 7.36
CA ARG A 846 -13.82 -41.97 6.13
C ARG A 846 -12.30 -42.18 6.14
N GLU A 847 -11.52 -41.27 6.71
CA GLU A 847 -10.05 -41.43 6.86
C GLU A 847 -9.68 -42.65 7.74
N LYS A 848 -10.59 -43.12 8.61
CA LYS A 848 -10.40 -44.37 9.36
C LYS A 848 -10.48 -45.63 8.48
N LEU A 849 -11.12 -45.55 7.31
CA LEU A 849 -11.42 -46.70 6.44
C LEU A 849 -10.60 -46.70 5.15
N VAL A 850 -10.20 -45.52 4.66
CA VAL A 850 -9.37 -45.30 3.46
C VAL A 850 -8.41 -44.15 3.74
N ASP A 851 -7.30 -44.07 3.01
CA ASP A 851 -6.38 -42.93 3.09
C ASP A 851 -6.78 -41.85 2.08
N PHE A 852 -6.77 -40.58 2.49
CA PHE A 852 -6.92 -39.45 1.58
C PHE A 852 -5.58 -38.81 1.17
N THR A 853 -5.53 -38.30 -0.06
CA THR A 853 -4.49 -37.37 -0.51
C THR A 853 -4.67 -35.99 0.11
N HIS A 854 -3.74 -35.07 -0.14
CA HIS A 854 -3.99 -33.64 0.08
C HIS A 854 -5.25 -33.18 -0.68
N PRO A 855 -6.00 -32.19 -0.14
CA PRO A 855 -7.17 -31.64 -0.80
C PRO A 855 -6.87 -31.15 -2.21
N VAL A 856 -7.70 -31.51 -3.18
CA VAL A 856 -7.61 -31.05 -4.58
C VAL A 856 -8.62 -29.95 -4.88
N VAL A 857 -9.73 -29.90 -4.15
CA VAL A 857 -10.74 -28.84 -4.25
C VAL A 857 -11.19 -28.45 -2.84
N HIS A 858 -11.00 -27.18 -2.50
CA HIS A 858 -11.62 -26.58 -1.32
C HIS A 858 -13.03 -26.13 -1.70
N SER A 859 -14.04 -26.75 -1.10
CA SER A 859 -15.46 -26.55 -1.39
C SER A 859 -16.24 -26.21 -0.12
N GLY A 860 -17.50 -25.83 -0.27
CA GLY A 860 -18.44 -25.60 0.82
C GLY A 860 -19.68 -24.92 0.28
N LEU A 861 -20.53 -24.38 1.15
CA LEU A 861 -21.72 -23.65 0.76
C LEU A 861 -21.40 -22.22 0.37
N GLN A 862 -22.06 -21.74 -0.69
CA GLN A 862 -21.87 -20.39 -1.20
C GLN A 862 -23.23 -19.78 -1.58
N ILE A 863 -23.31 -18.45 -1.54
CA ILE A 863 -24.53 -17.69 -1.79
C ILE A 863 -24.46 -17.05 -3.18
N ALA A 864 -25.53 -17.18 -3.96
CA ALA A 864 -25.77 -16.43 -5.19
C ALA A 864 -26.98 -15.50 -5.00
N VAL A 865 -26.87 -14.26 -5.50
CA VAL A 865 -27.93 -13.24 -5.40
C VAL A 865 -28.15 -12.56 -6.76
N PRO A 866 -29.29 -11.88 -6.99
CA PRO A 866 -29.52 -11.10 -8.20
C PRO A 866 -28.42 -10.05 -8.43
N ARG A 867 -28.08 -9.84 -9.70
CA ARG A 867 -27.12 -8.83 -10.16
C ARG A 867 -27.86 -7.49 -10.33
N GLU A 868 -27.46 -6.48 -9.57
CA GLU A 868 -28.01 -5.13 -9.74
C GLU A 868 -27.59 -4.51 -11.09
N PRO A 869 -28.46 -3.72 -11.75
CA PRO A 869 -28.12 -3.07 -13.01
C PRO A 869 -26.98 -2.06 -12.84
N ASP A 870 -25.96 -2.15 -13.72
CA ASP A 870 -24.68 -1.42 -13.72
C ASP A 870 -24.76 0.12 -13.87
N GLY A 871 -25.91 0.75 -13.61
CA GLY A 871 -26.16 2.20 -13.78
C GLY A 871 -25.57 3.13 -12.72
N ARG A 872 -24.55 2.70 -11.96
CA ARG A 872 -24.03 3.38 -10.74
C ARG A 872 -23.83 4.89 -10.86
N LEU A 873 -23.43 5.43 -12.01
CA LEU A 873 -23.15 6.86 -12.17
C LEU A 873 -24.41 7.71 -12.37
N LEU A 874 -25.39 7.23 -13.16
CA LEU A 874 -26.65 7.95 -13.41
C LEU A 874 -27.62 7.79 -12.23
N THR A 875 -27.67 6.61 -11.61
CA THR A 875 -28.51 6.36 -10.44
C THR A 875 -27.97 7.09 -9.20
N ALA A 876 -26.65 7.12 -8.97
CA ALA A 876 -26.06 7.92 -7.88
C ALA A 876 -26.23 9.42 -8.10
N LEU A 877 -26.16 9.92 -9.35
CA LEU A 877 -26.45 11.32 -9.65
C LEU A 877 -27.92 11.67 -9.42
N ASN A 878 -28.84 10.74 -9.68
CA ASN A 878 -30.27 10.93 -9.42
C ASN A 878 -30.60 10.86 -7.92
N ASN A 879 -29.94 9.97 -7.17
CA ASN A 879 -30.07 9.84 -5.71
C ASN A 879 -29.47 11.02 -4.94
N LEU A 880 -28.46 11.70 -5.51
CA LEU A 880 -27.92 12.94 -4.96
C LEU A 880 -28.93 14.10 -5.01
N ILE A 881 -29.92 14.07 -5.92
CA ILE A 881 -30.96 15.11 -6.01
C ILE A 881 -32.12 14.74 -5.09
N SER A 882 -31.87 14.71 -3.77
CA SER A 882 -32.94 14.56 -2.79
C SER A 882 -33.65 15.89 -2.56
N TRP A 883 -34.95 15.85 -2.26
CA TRP A 883 -35.70 17.06 -1.91
C TRP A 883 -35.09 17.79 -0.70
N GLU A 884 -34.49 17.04 0.21
CA GLU A 884 -33.74 17.57 1.36
C GLU A 884 -32.50 18.36 0.91
N LEU A 885 -31.66 17.80 0.02
CA LEU A 885 -30.48 18.50 -0.51
C LEU A 885 -30.89 19.76 -1.30
N VAL A 886 -31.94 19.65 -2.13
CA VAL A 886 -32.49 20.77 -2.90
C VAL A 886 -32.99 21.88 -1.96
N SER A 887 -33.66 21.53 -0.85
CA SER A 887 -34.14 22.50 0.13
C SER A 887 -32.99 23.23 0.85
N ILE A 888 -31.92 22.53 1.21
CA ILE A 888 -30.74 23.11 1.85
C ILE A 888 -30.00 24.03 0.86
N LEU A 889 -29.82 23.58 -0.39
CA LEU A 889 -29.18 24.38 -1.45
C LEU A 889 -30.00 25.65 -1.76
N ALA A 890 -31.33 25.53 -1.83
CA ALA A 890 -32.22 26.67 -1.97
C ALA A 890 -32.12 27.63 -0.77
N GLY A 891 -31.98 27.10 0.46
CA GLY A 891 -31.73 27.89 1.67
C GLY A 891 -30.40 28.66 1.63
N VAL A 892 -29.32 28.03 1.15
CA VAL A 892 -28.01 28.67 0.95
C VAL A 892 -28.10 29.80 -0.06
N ILE A 893 -28.69 29.55 -1.23
CA ILE A 893 -28.88 30.55 -2.29
C ILE A 893 -29.76 31.69 -1.78
N GLY A 894 -30.86 31.37 -1.10
CA GLY A 894 -31.77 32.35 -0.50
C GLY A 894 -31.05 33.26 0.51
N THR A 895 -30.21 32.69 1.36
CA THR A 895 -29.43 33.44 2.35
C THR A 895 -28.40 34.36 1.67
N ILE A 896 -27.67 33.87 0.67
CA ILE A 896 -26.73 34.67 -0.13
C ILE A 896 -27.42 35.88 -0.76
N VAL A 897 -28.57 35.64 -1.39
CA VAL A 897 -29.34 36.68 -2.07
C VAL A 897 -29.88 37.67 -1.06
N LEU A 898 -30.48 37.21 0.04
CA LEU A 898 -31.02 38.05 1.11
C LEU A 898 -29.94 38.94 1.73
N THR A 899 -28.81 38.35 2.14
CA THR A 899 -27.68 39.09 2.70
C THR A 899 -27.14 40.12 1.71
N GLY A 900 -26.97 39.75 0.44
CA GLY A 900 -26.53 40.69 -0.60
C GLY A 900 -27.47 41.90 -0.74
N HIS A 901 -28.79 41.67 -0.73
CA HIS A 901 -29.77 42.76 -0.81
C HIS A 901 -29.77 43.62 0.45
N LEU A 902 -29.67 43.02 1.65
CA LEU A 902 -29.57 43.75 2.91
C LEU A 902 -28.30 44.61 2.96
N LEU A 903 -27.14 44.04 2.63
CA LEU A 903 -25.88 44.78 2.58
C LEU A 903 -25.94 45.94 1.60
N TRP A 904 -26.52 45.75 0.42
CA TRP A 904 -26.73 46.84 -0.52
C TRP A 904 -27.62 47.94 0.07
N ILE A 905 -28.74 47.62 0.71
CA ILE A 905 -29.67 48.61 1.30
C ILE A 905 -28.96 49.50 2.33
N PHE A 906 -28.12 48.92 3.19
CA PHE A 906 -27.46 49.63 4.29
C PHE A 906 -26.14 50.31 3.88
N GLU A 907 -25.38 49.74 2.94
CA GLU A 907 -24.09 50.30 2.52
C GLU A 907 -24.21 51.32 1.37
N ARG A 908 -25.25 51.26 0.51
CA ARG A 908 -25.36 52.10 -0.71
C ARG A 908 -25.29 53.62 -0.46
N ARG A 909 -25.58 54.10 0.75
CA ARG A 909 -25.55 55.53 1.11
C ARG A 909 -24.19 56.02 1.61
N HIS A 910 -23.39 55.13 2.21
CA HIS A 910 -22.13 55.49 2.86
C HIS A 910 -20.90 54.93 2.15
N ASN A 911 -21.09 53.94 1.26
CA ASN A 911 -20.02 53.18 0.62
C ASN A 911 -20.37 52.85 -0.83
N ALA A 912 -20.61 53.91 -1.61
CA ALA A 912 -20.96 53.79 -3.02
C ALA A 912 -19.82 53.26 -3.90
N GLU A 913 -18.57 53.31 -3.41
CA GLU A 913 -17.39 52.76 -4.07
C GLU A 913 -17.40 51.22 -4.10
N SER A 914 -17.69 50.58 -2.95
CA SER A 914 -17.79 49.11 -2.89
C SER A 914 -19.16 48.60 -3.35
N PHE A 915 -20.22 49.38 -3.14
CA PHE A 915 -21.61 49.00 -3.43
C PHE A 915 -22.34 50.10 -4.22
N PRO A 916 -22.35 50.04 -5.56
CA PRO A 916 -22.94 51.06 -6.41
C PRO A 916 -24.41 51.38 -6.09
N THR A 917 -24.81 52.65 -6.24
CA THR A 917 -26.18 53.12 -5.99
C THR A 917 -27.25 52.59 -6.96
N PRO A 918 -26.99 52.31 -8.26
CA PRO A 918 -28.00 51.72 -9.13
C PRO A 918 -28.31 50.28 -8.71
N TYR A 919 -29.58 50.01 -8.40
CA TYR A 919 -30.05 48.73 -7.85
C TYR A 919 -29.50 47.48 -8.56
N PRO A 920 -29.64 47.30 -9.89
CA PRO A 920 -29.23 46.05 -10.53
C PRO A 920 -27.73 45.79 -10.41
N ARG A 921 -26.90 46.84 -10.45
CA ARG A 921 -25.45 46.71 -10.30
C ARG A 921 -25.06 46.57 -8.83
N GLY A 922 -25.61 47.39 -7.95
CA GLY A 922 -25.27 47.36 -6.53
C GLY A 922 -25.70 46.10 -5.79
N ALA A 923 -26.92 45.60 -6.08
CA ALA A 923 -27.40 44.34 -5.51
C ALA A 923 -26.55 43.16 -6.01
N TRP A 924 -26.17 43.15 -7.29
CA TRP A 924 -25.26 42.13 -7.84
C TRP A 924 -23.90 42.16 -7.17
N GLU A 925 -23.29 43.33 -7.00
CA GLU A 925 -21.98 43.47 -6.36
C GLU A 925 -22.00 43.03 -4.88
N ALA A 926 -23.12 43.26 -4.19
CA ALA A 926 -23.34 42.85 -2.81
C ALA A 926 -23.65 41.35 -2.67
N VAL A 927 -24.42 40.77 -3.59
CA VAL A 927 -24.61 39.31 -3.69
C VAL A 927 -23.27 38.63 -3.97
N TRP A 928 -22.46 39.17 -4.90
CA TRP A 928 -21.12 38.66 -5.18
C TRP A 928 -20.21 38.69 -3.95
N TRP A 929 -20.29 39.76 -3.15
CA TRP A 929 -19.58 39.85 -1.86
C TRP A 929 -20.00 38.72 -0.92
N SER A 930 -21.31 38.46 -0.80
CA SER A 930 -21.85 37.39 0.04
C SER A 930 -21.42 35.99 -0.43
N VAL A 931 -21.44 35.75 -1.75
CA VAL A 931 -20.95 34.51 -2.38
C VAL A 931 -19.47 34.30 -2.05
N SER A 932 -18.64 35.33 -2.29
CA SER A 932 -17.19 35.26 -2.06
C SER A 932 -16.88 34.98 -0.58
N THR A 933 -17.64 35.60 0.31
CA THR A 933 -17.46 35.45 1.76
C THR A 933 -17.81 34.05 2.25
N ILE A 934 -18.91 33.47 1.78
CA ILE A 934 -19.35 32.13 2.20
C ILE A 934 -18.45 31.03 1.61
N ILE A 935 -18.00 31.18 0.36
CA ILE A 935 -17.18 30.15 -0.31
C ILE A 935 -15.69 30.25 0.07
N THR A 936 -15.13 31.47 0.12
CA THR A 936 -13.67 31.69 0.26
C THR A 936 -13.26 32.33 1.58
N GLY A 937 -14.22 32.67 2.46
CA GLY A 937 -13.94 33.29 3.76
C GLY A 937 -13.69 34.80 3.71
N GLY A 938 -13.83 35.46 2.55
CA GLY A 938 -13.71 36.92 2.42
C GLY A 938 -13.82 37.45 0.99
N CYS A 939 -13.84 38.77 0.83
CA CYS A 939 -13.87 39.46 -0.47
C CYS A 939 -12.86 40.62 -0.46
N GLU A 940 -11.79 40.54 -1.26
CA GLU A 940 -10.63 41.45 -1.14
C GLU A 940 -10.85 42.83 -1.77
N ASN A 941 -11.75 42.94 -2.74
CA ASN A 941 -11.96 44.19 -3.48
C ASN A 941 -13.07 45.08 -2.91
N LYS A 942 -13.71 44.66 -1.81
CA LYS A 942 -14.91 45.33 -1.26
C LYS A 942 -14.89 45.30 0.27
N VAL A 943 -15.06 46.46 0.87
CA VAL A 943 -15.05 46.62 2.32
C VAL A 943 -16.45 46.95 2.81
N ILE A 944 -16.81 46.48 4.01
CA ILE A 944 -18.05 46.86 4.69
C ILE A 944 -17.75 47.94 5.72
N SER A 945 -18.33 49.12 5.50
CA SER A 945 -17.96 50.33 6.24
C SER A 945 -18.87 50.59 7.43
N THR A 946 -20.17 50.31 7.32
CA THR A 946 -21.16 50.67 8.34
C THR A 946 -21.22 49.65 9.46
N VAL A 947 -21.55 50.11 10.68
CA VAL A 947 -21.71 49.23 11.85
C VAL A 947 -22.82 48.21 11.63
N THR A 948 -23.95 48.65 11.06
CA THR A 948 -25.08 47.77 10.73
C THR A 948 -24.73 46.76 9.64
N GLY A 949 -24.00 47.19 8.59
CA GLY A 949 -23.51 46.29 7.55
C GLY A 949 -22.56 45.22 8.10
N ARG A 950 -21.69 45.59 9.05
CA ARG A 950 -20.80 44.63 9.72
C ARG A 950 -21.58 43.59 10.52
N PHE A 951 -22.63 43.99 11.22
CA PHE A 951 -23.50 43.06 11.95
C PHE A 951 -24.19 42.06 11.00
N ILE A 952 -24.75 42.56 9.88
CA ILE A 952 -25.37 41.72 8.84
C ILE A 952 -24.36 40.74 8.24
N ALA A 953 -23.16 41.23 7.93
CA ALA A 953 -22.07 40.41 7.42
C ALA A 953 -21.65 39.31 8.39
N THR A 954 -21.45 39.63 9.68
CA THR A 954 -21.09 38.65 10.71
C THR A 954 -22.20 37.60 10.88
N ALA A 955 -23.47 38.00 10.93
CA ALA A 955 -24.59 37.07 11.00
C ALA A 955 -24.63 36.14 9.78
N SER A 956 -24.39 36.67 8.58
CA SER A 956 -24.33 35.87 7.36
C SER A 956 -23.12 34.95 7.27
N MET A 957 -21.96 35.34 7.84
CA MET A 957 -20.79 34.47 7.93
C MET A 957 -21.08 33.26 8.82
N ILE A 958 -21.66 33.48 10.00
CA ILE A 958 -22.04 32.42 10.94
C ILE A 958 -23.11 31.51 10.31
N GLY A 959 -24.16 32.09 9.74
CA GLY A 959 -25.22 31.33 9.08
C GLY A 959 -24.72 30.53 7.88
N GLY A 960 -23.80 31.11 7.08
CA GLY A 960 -23.16 30.42 5.96
C GLY A 960 -22.35 29.19 6.40
N ILE A 961 -21.55 29.30 7.47
CA ILE A 961 -20.79 28.16 8.02
C ILE A 961 -21.72 27.03 8.43
N VAL A 962 -22.82 27.33 9.14
CA VAL A 962 -23.80 26.33 9.58
C VAL A 962 -24.46 25.65 8.39
N LEU A 963 -24.90 26.41 7.38
CA LEU A 963 -25.56 25.85 6.19
C LEU A 963 -24.63 24.97 5.35
N VAL A 964 -23.35 25.37 5.19
CA VAL A 964 -22.35 24.54 4.50
C VAL A 964 -22.08 23.26 5.28
N ALA A 965 -21.97 23.32 6.61
CA ALA A 965 -21.79 22.14 7.45
C ALA A 965 -22.97 21.15 7.35
N LEU A 966 -24.21 21.67 7.35
CA LEU A 966 -25.42 20.86 7.15
C LEU A 966 -25.43 20.21 5.76
N LEU A 967 -25.09 20.96 4.71
CA LEU A 967 -24.97 20.44 3.35
C LEU A 967 -23.95 19.29 3.27
N THR A 968 -22.77 19.48 3.86
CA THR A 968 -21.72 18.45 3.89
C THR A 968 -22.17 17.22 4.69
N SER A 969 -22.86 17.41 5.81
CA SER A 969 -23.40 16.32 6.64
C SER A 969 -24.44 15.48 5.89
N THR A 970 -25.41 16.13 5.24
CA THR A 970 -26.45 15.43 4.46
C THR A 970 -25.82 14.69 3.29
N LEU A 971 -24.91 15.32 2.54
CA LEU A 971 -24.23 14.69 1.40
C LEU A 971 -23.38 13.49 1.83
N THR A 972 -22.68 13.59 2.96
CA THR A 972 -21.95 12.46 3.55
C THR A 972 -22.89 11.33 3.92
N THR A 973 -24.02 11.64 4.56
CA THR A 973 -25.01 10.64 4.98
C THR A 973 -25.62 9.91 3.78
N THR A 974 -26.03 10.63 2.73
CA THR A 974 -26.59 10.01 1.51
C THR A 974 -25.57 9.12 0.79
N MET A 975 -24.31 9.55 0.72
CA MET A 975 -23.24 8.73 0.12
C MET A 975 -22.90 7.49 0.96
N THR A 976 -23.09 7.56 2.27
CA THR A 976 -22.89 6.41 3.17
C THR A 976 -24.02 5.39 3.02
N VAL A 977 -25.27 5.84 2.86
CA VAL A 977 -26.44 4.95 2.69
C VAL A 977 -26.38 4.16 1.38
N ASP A 978 -25.99 4.77 0.25
CA ASP A 978 -25.87 4.07 -1.04
C ASP A 978 -24.68 3.07 -1.11
N GLN A 979 -23.66 3.21 -0.25
CA GLN A 979 -22.60 2.20 -0.11
C GLN A 979 -23.04 0.98 0.73
N VAL A 980 -24.18 1.09 1.43
CA VAL A 980 -24.70 0.08 2.37
C VAL A 980 -25.82 -0.76 1.75
N THR A 981 -26.42 -0.37 0.62
CA THR A 981 -27.48 -1.13 -0.06
C THR A 981 -26.94 -2.27 -0.92
N GLY A 982 -26.40 -3.30 -0.27
CA GLY A 982 -26.40 -4.66 -0.84
C GLY A 982 -26.83 -5.58 0.28
N THR A 983 -28.09 -6.03 0.25
CA THR A 983 -28.80 -6.59 1.41
C THR A 983 -28.22 -7.90 1.92
N ILE A 984 -27.44 -8.63 1.10
CA ILE A 984 -26.81 -9.90 1.45
C ILE A 984 -25.36 -9.89 0.94
N ARG A 985 -24.40 -9.86 1.87
CA ARG A 985 -22.94 -9.89 1.60
C ARG A 985 -22.22 -11.01 2.34
N SER A 986 -22.89 -11.63 3.31
CA SER A 986 -22.36 -12.71 4.12
C SER A 986 -23.49 -13.66 4.53
N PRO A 987 -23.17 -14.87 5.00
CA PRO A 987 -24.18 -15.80 5.52
C PRO A 987 -25.05 -15.22 6.64
N ARG A 988 -24.52 -14.29 7.44
CA ARG A 988 -25.27 -13.61 8.52
C ARG A 988 -26.41 -12.73 8.02
N ASP A 989 -26.35 -12.30 6.77
CA ASP A 989 -27.36 -11.45 6.15
C ASP A 989 -28.54 -12.26 5.59
N LEU A 990 -28.49 -13.60 5.66
CA LEU A 990 -29.60 -14.48 5.33
C LEU A 990 -30.74 -14.42 6.36
N PHE A 991 -30.50 -13.82 7.53
CA PHE A 991 -31.50 -13.70 8.58
C PHE A 991 -32.78 -13.01 8.09
N GLY A 992 -33.91 -13.73 8.11
CA GLY A 992 -35.21 -13.24 7.66
C GLY A 992 -35.39 -13.13 6.14
N LYS A 993 -34.50 -13.75 5.35
CA LYS A 993 -34.55 -13.77 3.87
C LYS A 993 -35.09 -15.08 3.33
N THR A 994 -35.76 -15.05 2.18
CA THR A 994 -36.19 -16.26 1.47
C THR A 994 -35.03 -16.81 0.63
N VAL A 995 -34.68 -18.08 0.84
CA VAL A 995 -33.49 -18.67 0.24
C VAL A 995 -33.87 -19.92 -0.54
N ALA A 996 -33.55 -19.96 -1.84
CA ALA A 996 -33.75 -21.15 -2.65
C ALA A 996 -32.73 -22.23 -2.26
N CYS A 997 -33.22 -23.43 -1.92
CA CYS A 997 -32.43 -24.60 -1.54
C CYS A 997 -32.89 -25.84 -2.34
N GLN A 998 -31.99 -26.78 -2.57
CA GLN A 998 -32.34 -28.04 -3.25
C GLN A 998 -33.01 -29.03 -2.29
N GLU A 999 -34.08 -29.70 -2.75
CA GLU A 999 -34.80 -30.71 -1.97
C GLU A 999 -33.89 -31.89 -1.58
N GLY A 1000 -33.86 -32.22 -0.29
CA GLY A 1000 -33.02 -33.29 0.25
C GLY A 1000 -31.52 -32.97 0.34
N GLY A 1001 -31.11 -31.72 0.07
CA GLY A 1001 -29.71 -31.28 0.18
C GLY A 1001 -29.31 -30.84 1.59
N VAL A 1002 -28.02 -30.98 1.93
CA VAL A 1002 -27.39 -30.57 3.21
C VAL A 1002 -27.50 -29.06 3.47
N VAL A 1003 -27.88 -28.29 2.45
CA VAL A 1003 -27.94 -26.82 2.45
C VAL A 1003 -29.08 -26.26 3.31
N VAL A 1004 -30.16 -27.01 3.51
CA VAL A 1004 -31.36 -26.54 4.23
C VAL A 1004 -31.04 -26.23 5.69
N ASP A 1005 -30.36 -27.14 6.37
CA ASP A 1005 -30.00 -26.99 7.79
C ASP A 1005 -29.09 -25.78 8.00
N ALA A 1006 -28.11 -25.59 7.11
CA ALA A 1006 -27.18 -24.46 7.17
C ALA A 1006 -27.89 -23.11 6.95
N VAL A 1007 -28.89 -23.03 6.08
CA VAL A 1007 -29.67 -21.80 5.84
C VAL A 1007 -30.56 -21.47 7.04
N GLU A 1008 -31.17 -22.47 7.67
CA GLU A 1008 -31.97 -22.28 8.89
C GLU A 1008 -31.10 -21.84 10.08
N GLU A 1009 -29.86 -22.33 10.19
CA GLU A 1009 -28.89 -21.94 11.22
C GLU A 1009 -28.57 -20.43 11.18
N PHE A 1010 -28.47 -19.85 9.98
CA PHE A 1010 -28.30 -18.40 9.80
C PHE A 1010 -29.61 -17.60 9.88
N GLY A 1011 -30.74 -18.25 10.18
CA GLY A 1011 -32.06 -17.64 10.32
C GLY A 1011 -32.74 -17.28 8.99
N GLY A 1012 -32.31 -17.90 7.88
CA GLY A 1012 -32.99 -17.81 6.59
C GLY A 1012 -34.21 -18.71 6.51
N SER A 1013 -35.12 -18.39 5.59
CA SER A 1013 -36.32 -19.19 5.30
C SER A 1013 -36.11 -19.98 4.01
N PRO A 1014 -35.75 -21.28 4.08
CA PRO A 1014 -35.48 -22.09 2.90
C PRO A 1014 -36.76 -22.41 2.11
N ILE A 1015 -36.69 -22.28 0.78
CA ILE A 1015 -37.72 -22.72 -0.17
C ILE A 1015 -37.12 -23.82 -1.03
N LEU A 1016 -37.77 -24.99 -1.02
CA LEU A 1016 -37.24 -26.20 -1.62
C LEU A 1016 -37.60 -26.31 -3.11
N TYR A 1017 -36.61 -26.61 -3.93
CA TYR A 1017 -36.74 -26.84 -5.37
C TYR A 1017 -36.09 -28.17 -5.77
N PRO A 1018 -36.59 -28.83 -6.83
CA PRO A 1018 -36.12 -30.17 -7.22
C PRO A 1018 -34.71 -30.18 -7.82
N ASP A 1019 -34.32 -29.10 -8.50
CA ASP A 1019 -33.03 -28.97 -9.18
C ASP A 1019 -32.51 -27.52 -9.14
N LEU A 1020 -31.22 -27.37 -9.45
CA LEU A 1020 -30.53 -26.08 -9.44
C LEU A 1020 -31.06 -25.11 -10.50
N GLU A 1021 -31.58 -25.61 -11.63
CA GLU A 1021 -32.16 -24.75 -12.67
C GLU A 1021 -33.43 -24.05 -12.17
N ALA A 1022 -34.29 -24.77 -11.45
CA ALA A 1022 -35.48 -24.22 -10.80
C ALA A 1022 -35.12 -23.20 -9.71
N MET A 1023 -34.07 -23.46 -8.91
CA MET A 1023 -33.58 -22.52 -7.90
C MET A 1023 -33.07 -21.21 -8.53
N VAL A 1024 -32.29 -21.31 -9.62
CA VAL A 1024 -31.77 -20.14 -10.35
C VAL A 1024 -32.91 -19.32 -10.95
N ALA A 1025 -33.94 -19.97 -11.47
CA ALA A 1025 -35.13 -19.31 -12.02
C ALA A 1025 -35.87 -18.52 -10.92
N ALA A 1026 -36.07 -19.13 -9.74
CA ALA A 1026 -36.78 -18.52 -8.62
C ALA A 1026 -36.11 -17.23 -8.10
N VAL A 1027 -34.77 -17.22 -7.99
CA VAL A 1027 -34.03 -16.00 -7.61
C VAL A 1027 -34.05 -14.95 -8.73
N SER A 1028 -33.95 -15.38 -9.99
CA SER A 1028 -34.01 -14.47 -11.13
C SER A 1028 -35.39 -13.82 -11.32
N SER A 1029 -36.46 -14.48 -10.86
CA SER A 1029 -37.83 -13.94 -10.86
C SER A 1029 -38.22 -13.21 -9.57
N GLU A 1030 -37.26 -12.94 -8.67
CA GLU A 1030 -37.48 -12.30 -7.36
C GLU A 1030 -38.46 -13.05 -6.43
N GLU A 1031 -38.63 -14.37 -6.63
CA GLU A 1031 -39.42 -15.23 -5.72
C GLU A 1031 -38.62 -15.58 -4.46
N CYS A 1032 -37.30 -15.68 -4.59
CA CYS A 1032 -36.34 -15.86 -3.51
C CYS A 1032 -35.32 -14.72 -3.49
N ASP A 1033 -34.94 -14.25 -2.29
CA ASP A 1033 -33.93 -13.20 -2.11
C ASP A 1033 -32.50 -13.69 -2.46
N ALA A 1034 -32.22 -14.97 -2.23
CA ALA A 1034 -30.92 -15.58 -2.46
C ALA A 1034 -31.05 -17.07 -2.81
N LEU A 1035 -29.98 -17.65 -3.35
CA LEU A 1035 -29.82 -19.07 -3.58
C LEU A 1035 -28.56 -19.54 -2.86
N VAL A 1036 -28.65 -20.67 -2.16
CA VAL A 1036 -27.48 -21.31 -1.55
C VAL A 1036 -27.34 -22.71 -2.12
N SER A 1037 -26.12 -23.06 -2.52
CA SER A 1037 -25.75 -24.41 -2.95
C SER A 1037 -24.23 -24.58 -2.80
N GLU A 1038 -23.71 -25.75 -3.13
CA GLU A 1038 -22.27 -26.01 -3.09
C GLU A 1038 -21.55 -25.12 -4.11
N SER A 1039 -20.41 -24.56 -3.70
CA SER A 1039 -19.67 -23.57 -4.48
C SER A 1039 -19.33 -24.05 -5.89
N HIS A 1040 -18.88 -25.29 -6.05
CA HIS A 1040 -18.52 -25.86 -7.36
C HIS A 1040 -19.74 -26.05 -8.27
N THR A 1041 -20.88 -26.46 -7.71
CA THR A 1041 -22.14 -26.63 -8.46
C THR A 1041 -22.69 -25.26 -8.89
N LEU A 1042 -22.57 -24.25 -8.04
CA LEU A 1042 -22.91 -22.86 -8.35
C LEU A 1042 -22.03 -22.26 -9.44
N MET A 1043 -20.73 -22.41 -9.31
CA MET A 1043 -19.76 -21.95 -10.31
C MET A 1043 -20.02 -22.65 -11.65
N LEU A 1044 -20.21 -23.98 -11.66
CA LEU A 1044 -20.55 -24.73 -12.86
C LEU A 1044 -21.86 -24.24 -13.49
N ALA A 1045 -22.90 -24.00 -12.68
CA ALA A 1045 -24.18 -23.51 -13.16
C ALA A 1045 -24.09 -22.10 -13.76
N LEU A 1046 -23.35 -21.19 -13.13
CA LEU A 1046 -23.13 -19.83 -13.65
C LEU A 1046 -22.24 -19.83 -14.91
N HIS A 1047 -21.31 -20.78 -15.02
CA HIS A 1047 -20.47 -20.96 -16.19
C HIS A 1047 -21.23 -21.56 -17.39
N THR A 1048 -22.09 -22.55 -17.14
CA THR A 1048 -22.80 -23.31 -18.19
C THR A 1048 -24.15 -22.70 -18.58
N SER A 1049 -24.88 -22.10 -17.64
CA SER A 1049 -26.17 -21.44 -17.91
C SER A 1049 -25.94 -20.01 -18.40
N LYS A 1050 -26.77 -19.52 -19.32
CA LYS A 1050 -26.77 -18.12 -19.78
C LYS A 1050 -27.33 -17.14 -18.72
N SER A 1051 -27.25 -17.47 -17.43
CA SER A 1051 -27.83 -16.71 -16.33
C SER A 1051 -26.95 -15.51 -15.98
N LYS A 1052 -27.00 -14.47 -16.82
CA LYS A 1052 -26.27 -13.20 -16.61
C LYS A 1052 -26.79 -12.37 -15.42
N ASP A 1053 -27.85 -12.86 -14.77
CA ASP A 1053 -28.66 -12.11 -13.83
C ASP A 1053 -28.32 -12.43 -12.36
N LEU A 1054 -27.38 -13.34 -12.10
CA LEU A 1054 -26.92 -13.69 -10.76
C LEU A 1054 -25.43 -13.34 -10.56
N ARG A 1055 -25.06 -13.02 -9.32
CA ARG A 1055 -23.67 -12.86 -8.87
C ARG A 1055 -23.41 -13.72 -7.63
N LEU A 1056 -22.19 -14.25 -7.51
CA LEU A 1056 -21.75 -14.95 -6.30
C LEU A 1056 -21.33 -13.94 -5.23
N ILE A 1057 -21.64 -14.26 -3.98
CA ILE A 1057 -21.11 -13.58 -2.81
C ILE A 1057 -19.75 -14.21 -2.47
N PRO A 1058 -18.69 -13.40 -2.25
CA PRO A 1058 -17.39 -13.91 -1.82
C PRO A 1058 -17.47 -14.56 -0.44
N GLY A 1059 -16.80 -15.69 -0.28
CA GLY A 1059 -16.76 -16.46 0.96
C GLY A 1059 -17.56 -17.76 0.88
N ILE A 1060 -16.92 -18.83 1.34
CA ILE A 1060 -17.52 -20.16 1.50
C ILE A 1060 -17.79 -20.36 2.99
N PHE A 1061 -18.94 -20.91 3.34
CA PHE A 1061 -19.27 -21.31 4.71
C PHE A 1061 -19.61 -22.78 4.75
N ASP A 1062 -19.49 -23.40 5.92
CA ASP A 1062 -19.59 -24.85 6.07
C ASP A 1062 -18.65 -25.59 5.08
N SER A 1063 -17.36 -25.27 5.18
CA SER A 1063 -16.33 -25.70 4.24
C SER A 1063 -15.97 -27.17 4.41
N PHE A 1064 -15.78 -27.86 3.29
CA PHE A 1064 -15.28 -29.23 3.23
C PHE A 1064 -14.30 -29.41 2.07
N ASP A 1065 -13.33 -30.29 2.29
CA ASP A 1065 -12.28 -30.56 1.32
C ASP A 1065 -12.56 -31.85 0.54
N PHE A 1066 -12.44 -31.79 -0.78
CA PHE A 1066 -12.42 -32.98 -1.63
C PHE A 1066 -10.98 -33.43 -1.89
N ALA A 1067 -10.74 -34.72 -1.73
CA ALA A 1067 -9.46 -35.38 -2.02
C ALA A 1067 -9.66 -36.70 -2.74
N LEU A 1068 -8.58 -37.25 -3.30
CA LEU A 1068 -8.57 -38.60 -3.86
C LEU A 1068 -8.50 -39.61 -2.73
N ALA A 1069 -9.29 -40.68 -2.82
CA ALA A 1069 -9.29 -41.76 -1.85
C ALA A 1069 -8.44 -42.94 -2.33
N LEU A 1070 -7.69 -43.53 -1.41
CA LEU A 1070 -6.76 -44.62 -1.64
C LEU A 1070 -7.03 -45.75 -0.63
N PRO A 1071 -6.74 -47.02 -0.95
CA PRO A 1071 -6.72 -48.09 0.04
C PRO A 1071 -5.78 -47.74 1.20
N GLN A 1072 -6.14 -48.12 2.41
CA GLN A 1072 -5.35 -47.80 3.61
C GLN A 1072 -3.92 -48.35 3.51
N GLY A 1073 -2.91 -47.49 3.74
CA GLY A 1073 -1.50 -47.84 3.64
C GLY A 1073 -0.96 -47.89 2.21
N SER A 1074 -1.66 -47.30 1.24
CA SER A 1074 -1.24 -47.27 -0.16
C SER A 1074 0.11 -46.57 -0.35
N THR A 1075 1.02 -47.21 -1.10
CA THR A 1075 2.31 -46.63 -1.49
C THR A 1075 2.18 -45.47 -2.47
N LEU A 1076 0.98 -45.25 -3.04
CA LEU A 1076 0.67 -44.15 -3.96
C LEU A 1076 0.37 -42.82 -3.25
N ARG A 1077 0.10 -42.83 -1.94
CA ARG A 1077 -0.29 -41.63 -1.17
C ARG A 1077 0.77 -40.53 -1.26
N GLU A 1078 2.02 -40.87 -0.95
CA GLU A 1078 3.12 -39.90 -0.93
C GLU A 1078 3.50 -39.39 -2.33
N PRO A 1079 3.63 -40.24 -3.38
CA PRO A 1079 3.80 -39.77 -4.75
C PRO A 1079 2.66 -38.84 -5.24
N LEU A 1080 1.41 -39.19 -4.94
CA LEU A 1080 0.25 -38.37 -5.33
C LEU A 1080 0.20 -37.04 -4.56
N ASN A 1081 0.50 -37.05 -3.26
CA ASN A 1081 0.59 -35.81 -2.46
C ASN A 1081 1.65 -34.86 -3.01
N ASN A 1082 2.84 -35.37 -3.32
CA ASN A 1082 3.90 -34.58 -3.93
C ASN A 1082 3.49 -34.03 -5.31
N ALA A 1083 2.81 -34.84 -6.14
CA ALA A 1083 2.30 -34.38 -7.43
C ALA A 1083 1.19 -33.33 -7.29
N ILE A 1084 0.29 -33.46 -6.31
CA ILE A 1084 -0.75 -32.46 -6.00
C ILE A 1084 -0.13 -31.15 -5.53
N LEU A 1085 0.90 -31.19 -4.68
CA LEU A 1085 1.64 -30.00 -4.24
C LEU A 1085 2.34 -29.32 -5.42
N GLN A 1086 3.01 -30.08 -6.29
CA GLN A 1086 3.61 -29.55 -7.51
C GLN A 1086 2.57 -28.89 -8.42
N MET A 1087 1.39 -29.51 -8.59
CA MET A 1087 0.29 -28.92 -9.38
C MET A 1087 -0.28 -27.67 -8.72
N ARG A 1088 -0.31 -27.61 -7.39
CA ARG A 1088 -0.77 -26.42 -6.63
C ARG A 1088 0.23 -25.27 -6.75
N GLU A 1089 1.52 -25.54 -6.54
CA GLU A 1089 2.60 -24.55 -6.65
C GLU A 1089 2.76 -24.01 -8.07
N ALA A 1090 2.52 -24.86 -9.08
CA ALA A 1090 2.50 -24.47 -10.49
C ALA A 1090 1.21 -23.73 -10.91
N GLY A 1091 0.18 -23.64 -10.05
CA GLY A 1091 -1.13 -23.07 -10.39
C GLY A 1091 -1.99 -23.94 -11.31
N ARG A 1092 -1.54 -25.16 -11.64
CA ARG A 1092 -2.24 -26.09 -12.55
C ARG A 1092 -3.58 -26.56 -12.01
N LEU A 1093 -3.71 -26.74 -10.70
CA LEU A 1093 -5.00 -27.05 -10.08
C LEU A 1093 -6.03 -25.94 -10.33
N ASP A 1094 -5.60 -24.67 -10.21
CA ASP A 1094 -6.46 -23.52 -10.45
C ASP A 1094 -6.82 -23.38 -11.93
N GLU A 1095 -5.90 -23.66 -12.86
CA GLU A 1095 -6.20 -23.68 -14.31
C GLU A 1095 -7.24 -24.74 -14.69
N ILE A 1096 -7.09 -25.97 -14.18
CA ILE A 1096 -8.07 -27.05 -14.44
C ILE A 1096 -9.41 -26.65 -13.81
N LYS A 1097 -9.41 -26.05 -12.62
CA LYS A 1097 -10.63 -25.55 -11.97
C LYS A 1097 -11.30 -24.45 -12.80
N GLU A 1098 -10.56 -23.43 -13.23
CA GLU A 1098 -11.06 -22.32 -14.02
C GLU A 1098 -11.63 -22.77 -15.37
N ARG A 1099 -10.99 -23.75 -16.02
CA ARG A 1099 -11.48 -24.31 -17.29
C ARG A 1099 -12.87 -24.92 -17.17
N TRP A 1100 -13.13 -25.62 -16.06
CA TRP A 1100 -14.40 -26.36 -15.86
C TRP A 1100 -15.45 -25.52 -15.11
N PHE A 1101 -15.04 -24.57 -14.28
CA PHE A 1101 -15.92 -23.82 -13.38
C PHE A 1101 -15.94 -22.30 -13.61
N GLY A 1102 -15.07 -21.73 -14.44
CA GLY A 1102 -15.01 -20.28 -14.76
C GLY A 1102 -14.32 -19.38 -13.72
N GLU A 1103 -13.97 -18.14 -14.11
CA GLU A 1103 -13.51 -17.08 -13.18
C GLU A 1103 -14.72 -16.44 -12.47
N HIS A 1104 -14.86 -16.67 -11.17
CA HIS A 1104 -15.93 -16.11 -10.35
C HIS A 1104 -15.35 -15.51 -9.06
N ASN A 1105 -14.75 -14.32 -9.17
CA ASN A 1105 -14.26 -13.49 -8.06
C ASN A 1105 -15.26 -12.40 -7.67
#